data_AF-A0A2A5LZ59-F1
#
_entry.id   AF-A0A2A5LZ59-F1
#
_cell.length_a   1.000
_cell.length_b   1.000
_cell.length_c   1.000
_cell.angle_alpha   90.00
_cell.angle_beta   90.00
_cell.angle_gamma   90.00
#
_symmetry.space_group_name_H-M   'P 1'
#
loop_
_entity.id
_entity.type
_entity.pdbx_description
1 polymer ?
#
loop_
_entity_poly.entity_id
_entity_poly.type
_entity_poly.pdbx_seq_one_letter_code
_entity_poly.pdbx_strand_id
1 'polypeptide(L)'
;MATYTVEEQVQQLYVGLLGRAADAVGFEYWVNEINSGTLTLEEVRSNFVNEQAEGQAIYDSGNSRADIVAALYDNLFDRAPGAGADYWITGEGASVPADLLVYALINGASAADRAALDASVVAAQAETDADGEVPTPTVPGETILLSEGRDVVTGTDDDDTFYGNVGQNQDGDLANEFATGDVLDGGAGRDMIEATMIRDYTSQNEFEDNALAPRPITSNIEEVYIEALEDVTINTTRMANVEEYWSNFSDADVSFVNVNLNGSNLNVTKDVTFGIRDTRFDTDFSATFDSQSLLRAPEEASNSQLEIRIADVSTQTPATPLANVSVTLGFELGGQSFVLADVVSTDGTYQGLVDAIDAALATQGLSALQVTLSEPYTTVTVAGNTVTLPFTAQEILVTDPDGETFGEVDFTQAAIASVPGGFLVAGNAEPVDPSVTSNLIETNLILDNAGRGSIAGNVTIGGESNSDIGVERFNVSVDRGSKIASLVQSGANSSELEEIYIDSMGANGDLYIGTVDADLNVINATAFEGANLSIGEGGPVSDLVVFNSSGSSTNVTFIADYDGNGRASDAQAFTINTGVGSDVITADVTGTSTSGSTTASVTITSAGGDNIVTLTSDNTEINEAFVTLGSGSDTVTGEETHLTASTGAGSDVIYTENTGDKAIAELFAGGANLGTTGAGTAALVNASQLLYGRSVQVTVAMPEELVTMTDADSFVDGYEVTAEIEASQGYLTTERDLYEAAARAINNDPVVNKLVEASVDSNGTLIVEYLVDGVTAGTETMVQLEVLGDWTDLSSAEQGNVLAGIQEAYSDSSIASVDVGNLYDGTVAEAVVVTTNGTDSATNGVNTVNAGAGDDVIVLSSNDSTVDTVVFDQGGFGNDTIVHYDDVSGGDVLDFSGWLNNVTSASGSTDSQVRVAGSVIDLTAAAGAITDNAVVVTQLEEVDASLNFATMTNAQVLAGLNANFTQAAATPFLVGDAQKSIVMVENWDGGVADDNLGEYKVYEVSYSTTGSAFTSATLVGSVDFGDSLDAASMDATNVA
;
A
#
# COMPACT_ATOMS: atom_id res chain seq x y z
N MET A 1 20.39 -31.96 7.07
CA MET A 1 20.34 -31.34 8.41
C MET A 1 18.90 -30.93 8.58
N ALA A 2 18.27 -31.20 9.73
CA ALA A 2 16.96 -30.62 9.97
C ALA A 2 17.13 -29.09 9.93
N THR A 3 16.32 -28.42 9.12
CA THR A 3 16.29 -26.96 9.08
C THR A 3 15.43 -26.55 10.26
N TYR A 4 16.03 -25.94 11.28
CA TYR A 4 15.30 -25.40 12.42
C TYR A 4 14.75 -24.03 12.05
N THR A 5 13.53 -23.69 12.48
CA THR A 5 12.99 -22.34 12.33
C THR A 5 13.73 -21.35 13.24
N VAL A 6 13.49 -20.04 13.08
CA VAL A 6 14.13 -19.02 13.92
C VAL A 6 13.67 -19.17 15.38
N GLU A 7 12.39 -19.46 15.58
CA GLU A 7 11.73 -19.76 16.85
C GLU A 7 12.42 -20.94 17.56
N GLU A 8 12.60 -22.06 16.85
CA GLU A 8 13.30 -23.23 17.40
C GLU A 8 14.78 -22.93 17.73
N GLN A 9 15.42 -22.03 17.00
CA GLN A 9 16.81 -21.64 17.22
C GLN A 9 16.97 -20.70 18.43
N VAL A 10 16.05 -19.76 18.61
CA VAL A 10 15.98 -18.89 19.80
C VAL A 10 15.68 -19.75 21.04
N GLN A 11 14.73 -20.67 20.95
CA GLN A 11 14.40 -21.57 22.05
C GLN A 11 15.59 -22.49 22.41
N GLN A 12 16.37 -22.93 21.42
CA GLN A 12 17.63 -23.66 21.64
C GLN A 12 18.68 -22.84 22.41
N LEU A 13 18.74 -21.52 22.20
CA LEU A 13 19.65 -20.65 22.96
C LEU A 13 19.21 -20.50 24.42
N TYR A 14 17.92 -20.29 24.68
CA TYR A 14 17.38 -20.25 26.05
C TYR A 14 17.64 -21.56 26.80
N VAL A 15 17.28 -22.70 26.20
CA VAL A 15 17.52 -24.01 26.80
C VAL A 15 19.02 -24.26 26.97
N GLY A 16 19.84 -23.98 25.95
CA GLY A 16 21.26 -24.32 25.96
C GLY A 16 22.12 -23.45 26.87
N LEU A 17 21.87 -22.14 26.89
CA LEU A 17 22.67 -21.17 27.65
C LEU A 17 22.11 -20.91 29.04
N LEU A 18 20.80 -20.89 29.21
CA LEU A 18 20.16 -20.49 30.47
C LEU A 18 19.48 -21.66 31.20
N GLY A 19 19.20 -22.77 30.50
CA GLY A 19 18.64 -23.97 31.11
C GLY A 19 17.15 -23.87 31.44
N ARG A 20 16.43 -22.94 30.81
CA ARG A 20 15.00 -22.68 31.02
C ARG A 20 14.27 -22.35 29.71
N ALA A 21 12.94 -22.30 29.75
CA ALA A 21 12.13 -21.76 28.68
C ALA A 21 12.31 -20.24 28.54
N ALA A 22 11.93 -19.72 27.38
CA ALA A 22 11.86 -18.28 27.16
C ALA A 22 10.53 -17.79 27.74
N ASP A 23 10.50 -16.59 28.30
CA ASP A 23 9.23 -15.88 28.54
C ASP A 23 8.65 -15.42 27.19
N ALA A 24 7.33 -15.33 27.05
CA ALA A 24 6.68 -15.03 25.77
C ALA A 24 7.15 -13.71 25.16
N VAL A 25 7.17 -12.64 25.98
CA VAL A 25 7.59 -11.30 25.55
C VAL A 25 9.05 -11.30 25.09
N GLY A 26 9.96 -11.90 25.87
CA GLY A 26 11.36 -12.01 25.50
C GLY A 26 11.58 -12.90 24.28
N PHE A 27 10.87 -14.02 24.18
CA PHE A 27 10.92 -14.93 23.03
C PHE A 27 10.54 -14.22 21.74
N GLU A 28 9.38 -13.56 21.76
CA GLU A 28 8.85 -12.78 20.65
C GLU A 28 9.81 -11.65 20.26
N TYR A 29 10.33 -10.90 21.24
CA TYR A 29 11.34 -9.87 21.00
C TYR A 29 12.55 -10.41 20.22
N TRP A 30 13.18 -11.50 20.69
CA TRP A 30 14.36 -12.03 20.00
C TRP A 30 14.06 -12.63 18.62
N VAL A 31 12.89 -13.23 18.44
CA VAL A 31 12.44 -13.76 17.14
C VAL A 31 12.19 -12.61 16.17
N ASN A 32 11.53 -11.54 16.62
CA ASN A 32 11.21 -10.37 15.80
C ASN A 32 12.46 -9.58 15.40
N GLU A 33 13.40 -9.36 16.33
CA GLU A 33 14.69 -8.73 16.02
C GLU A 33 15.51 -9.53 14.99
N ILE A 34 15.42 -10.86 15.01
CA ILE A 34 16.07 -11.71 14.01
C ILE A 34 15.33 -11.70 12.67
N ASN A 35 14.00 -11.80 12.68
CA ASN A 35 13.19 -11.82 11.46
C ASN A 35 13.19 -10.47 10.72
N SER A 36 13.24 -9.36 11.44
CA SER A 36 13.42 -8.01 10.90
C SER A 36 14.84 -7.73 10.38
N GLY A 37 15.81 -8.58 10.72
CA GLY A 37 17.21 -8.44 10.33
C GLY A 37 18.00 -7.43 11.16
N THR A 38 17.42 -6.89 12.23
CA THR A 38 18.07 -5.96 13.17
C THR A 38 19.18 -6.64 13.96
N LEU A 39 18.94 -7.89 14.39
CA LEU A 39 19.93 -8.73 15.05
C LEU A 39 20.14 -10.05 14.33
N THR A 40 21.36 -10.54 14.33
CA THR A 40 21.66 -11.91 13.93
C THR A 40 21.53 -12.86 15.12
N LEU A 41 21.26 -14.13 14.85
CA LEU A 41 21.25 -15.17 15.87
C LEU A 41 22.60 -15.24 16.63
N GLU A 42 23.71 -14.93 15.96
CA GLU A 42 25.03 -14.81 16.56
C GLU A 42 25.13 -13.67 17.59
N GLU A 43 24.47 -12.54 17.34
CA GLU A 43 24.40 -11.38 18.21
C GLU A 43 23.51 -11.64 19.42
N VAL A 44 22.33 -12.25 19.23
CA VAL A 44 21.43 -12.67 20.32
C VAL A 44 22.15 -13.62 21.28
N ARG A 45 22.82 -14.64 20.75
CA ARG A 45 23.65 -15.57 21.54
C ARG A 45 24.78 -14.86 22.29
N SER A 46 25.43 -13.88 21.68
CA SER A 46 26.47 -13.08 22.35
C SER A 46 25.87 -12.26 23.48
N ASN A 47 24.71 -11.64 23.26
CA ASN A 47 23.98 -10.84 24.24
C ASN A 47 23.61 -11.68 25.47
N PHE A 48 23.09 -12.90 25.28
CA PHE A 48 22.70 -13.81 26.37
C PHE A 48 23.83 -14.11 27.33
N VAL A 49 25.06 -14.17 26.83
CA VAL A 49 26.23 -14.48 27.64
C VAL A 49 26.89 -13.22 28.19
N ASN A 50 26.98 -12.15 27.39
CA ASN A 50 27.81 -10.98 27.69
C ASN A 50 27.05 -9.82 28.34
N GLU A 51 25.77 -9.65 28.02
CA GLU A 51 24.96 -8.50 28.44
C GLU A 51 23.91 -8.88 29.50
N GLN A 52 23.35 -10.10 29.43
CA GLN A 52 22.31 -10.55 30.36
C GLN A 52 22.90 -10.92 31.74
N ALA A 53 22.28 -10.41 32.81
CA ALA A 53 22.72 -10.66 34.18
C ALA A 53 22.74 -12.16 34.55
N GLU A 54 21.77 -12.92 34.05
CA GLU A 54 21.67 -14.38 34.25
C GLU A 54 22.82 -15.11 33.55
N GLY A 55 23.14 -14.74 32.30
CA GLY A 55 24.28 -15.29 31.58
C GLY A 55 25.61 -14.92 32.19
N GLN A 56 25.80 -13.67 32.61
CA GLN A 56 27.00 -13.25 33.34
C GLN A 56 27.19 -14.05 34.63
N ALA A 57 26.11 -14.32 35.40
CA ALA A 57 26.20 -15.15 36.60
C ALA A 57 26.68 -16.59 36.32
N ILE A 58 26.34 -17.14 35.15
CA ILE A 58 26.71 -18.50 34.72
C ILE A 58 28.11 -18.51 34.07
N TYR A 59 28.48 -17.49 33.29
CA TYR A 59 29.62 -17.51 32.35
C TYR A 59 30.75 -16.53 32.65
N ASP A 60 30.67 -15.68 33.69
CA ASP A 60 31.73 -14.77 34.10
C ASP A 60 33.01 -15.51 34.59
N SER A 61 34.12 -14.78 34.58
CA SER A 61 35.49 -15.11 34.95
C SER A 61 35.71 -15.80 36.31
N GLY A 62 34.69 -15.84 37.17
CA GLY A 62 34.69 -16.55 38.45
C GLY A 62 34.47 -18.06 38.35
N ASN A 63 33.82 -18.56 37.28
CA ASN A 63 33.55 -19.98 37.07
C ASN A 63 34.71 -20.67 36.33
N SER A 64 35.09 -21.87 36.76
CA SER A 64 36.13 -22.60 36.06
C SER A 64 35.62 -23.10 34.71
N ARG A 65 36.51 -23.27 33.74
CA ARG A 65 36.14 -23.88 32.45
C ARG A 65 35.45 -25.24 32.60
N ALA A 66 35.79 -26.01 33.64
CA ALA A 66 35.14 -27.27 33.94
C ALA A 66 33.68 -27.08 34.39
N ASP A 67 33.38 -26.01 35.12
CA ASP A 67 32.01 -25.70 35.58
C ASP A 67 31.14 -25.23 34.40
N ILE A 68 31.68 -24.39 33.51
CA ILE A 68 30.99 -23.95 32.29
C ILE A 68 30.66 -25.14 31.38
N VAL A 69 31.61 -26.05 31.14
CA VAL A 69 31.38 -27.27 30.35
C VAL A 69 30.35 -28.18 31.04
N ALA A 70 30.35 -28.26 32.36
CA ALA A 70 29.36 -29.06 33.08
C ALA A 70 27.95 -28.46 32.96
N ALA A 71 27.78 -27.16 33.12
CA ALA A 71 26.50 -26.45 33.01
C ALA A 71 25.87 -26.60 31.62
N LEU A 72 26.65 -26.38 30.55
CA LEU A 72 26.15 -26.53 29.18
C LEU A 72 25.71 -27.98 28.87
N TYR A 73 26.40 -28.98 29.41
CA TYR A 73 26.01 -30.39 29.22
C TYR A 73 24.76 -30.77 30.00
N ASP A 74 24.56 -30.16 31.17
CA ASP A 74 23.34 -30.32 31.97
C ASP A 74 22.14 -29.67 31.25
N ASN A 75 22.29 -28.42 30.84
CA ASN A 75 21.28 -27.64 30.12
C ASN A 75 20.88 -28.29 28.78
N LEU A 76 21.86 -28.66 27.95
CA LEU A 76 21.59 -29.19 26.61
C LEU A 76 21.12 -30.65 26.60
N PHE A 77 21.61 -31.48 27.54
CA PHE A 77 21.51 -32.93 27.44
C PHE A 77 21.07 -33.65 28.72
N ASP A 78 20.79 -32.92 29.81
CA ASP A 78 20.42 -33.45 31.14
C ASP A 78 21.39 -34.54 31.64
N ARG A 79 22.70 -34.32 31.42
CA ARG A 79 23.75 -35.24 31.87
C ARG A 79 25.11 -34.59 32.02
N ALA A 80 25.94 -35.16 32.88
CA ALA A 80 27.36 -34.79 32.99
C ALA A 80 28.17 -35.07 31.69
N PRO A 81 29.24 -34.30 31.42
CA PRO A 81 30.10 -34.51 30.26
C PRO A 81 30.90 -35.82 30.33
N GLY A 82 31.01 -36.52 29.19
CA GLY A 82 31.66 -37.83 29.09
C GLY A 82 33.17 -37.76 28.80
N ALA A 83 33.75 -38.82 28.24
CA ALA A 83 35.19 -38.93 27.99
C ALA A 83 35.78 -37.86 27.03
N GLY A 84 34.95 -37.06 26.35
CA GLY A 84 35.35 -35.93 25.51
C GLY A 84 35.52 -34.60 26.25
N ALA A 85 35.19 -34.53 27.55
CA ALA A 85 35.25 -33.29 28.34
C ALA A 85 36.65 -32.66 28.37
N ASP A 86 37.70 -33.49 28.45
CA ASP A 86 39.10 -33.04 28.55
C ASP A 86 39.52 -32.17 27.36
N TYR A 87 38.92 -32.39 26.18
CA TYR A 87 39.16 -31.59 24.97
C TYR A 87 38.68 -30.13 25.14
N TRP A 88 37.49 -29.94 25.72
CA TRP A 88 36.89 -28.62 25.97
C TRP A 88 37.44 -27.94 27.23
N ILE A 89 37.92 -28.71 28.19
CA ILE A 89 38.43 -28.18 29.47
C ILE A 89 39.92 -27.82 29.40
N THR A 90 40.74 -28.66 28.77
CA THR A 90 42.21 -28.52 28.77
C THR A 90 42.88 -28.71 27.41
N GLY A 91 42.14 -29.16 26.39
CA GLY A 91 42.63 -29.40 25.04
C GLY A 91 42.53 -28.17 24.12
N GLU A 92 42.54 -28.40 22.81
CA GLU A 92 42.47 -27.33 21.80
C GLU A 92 41.12 -26.58 21.82
N GLY A 93 40.06 -27.19 22.36
CA GLY A 93 38.76 -26.55 22.55
C GLY A 93 38.69 -25.59 23.75
N ALA A 94 39.71 -25.55 24.61
CA ALA A 94 39.70 -24.74 25.83
C ALA A 94 39.70 -23.23 25.59
N SER A 95 40.07 -22.78 24.38
CA SER A 95 40.03 -21.36 23.99
C SER A 95 38.73 -20.91 23.34
N VAL A 96 37.75 -21.81 23.14
CA VAL A 96 36.46 -21.44 22.55
C VAL A 96 35.66 -20.59 23.56
N PRO A 97 35.17 -19.41 23.20
CA PRO A 97 34.28 -18.60 24.05
C PRO A 97 33.02 -19.36 24.50
N ALA A 98 32.47 -19.05 25.67
CA ALA A 98 31.34 -19.80 26.25
C ALA A 98 30.07 -19.70 25.41
N ASP A 99 29.80 -18.51 24.88
CA ASP A 99 28.74 -18.23 23.91
C ASP A 99 28.89 -19.10 22.65
N LEU A 100 30.11 -19.35 22.15
CA LEU A 100 30.32 -20.17 20.94
C LEU A 100 30.34 -21.68 21.24
N LEU A 101 30.58 -22.05 22.49
CA LEU A 101 30.67 -23.44 22.92
C LEU A 101 29.31 -24.16 22.84
N VAL A 102 28.20 -23.46 23.09
CA VAL A 102 26.84 -24.03 22.98
C VAL A 102 26.59 -24.63 21.60
N TYR A 103 26.93 -23.93 20.51
CA TYR A 103 26.78 -24.45 19.15
C TYR A 103 27.75 -25.55 18.80
N ALA A 104 28.98 -25.49 19.32
CA ALA A 104 29.93 -26.59 19.12
C ALA A 104 29.43 -27.89 19.75
N LEU A 105 28.73 -27.80 20.88
CA LEU A 105 28.10 -28.94 21.55
C LEU A 105 26.83 -29.41 20.84
N ILE A 106 25.94 -28.51 20.40
CA ILE A 106 24.74 -28.84 19.62
C ILE A 106 25.11 -29.56 18.32
N ASN A 107 26.08 -29.01 17.57
CA ASN A 107 26.53 -29.59 16.29
C ASN A 107 27.31 -30.90 16.48
N GLY A 108 27.95 -31.09 17.65
CA GLY A 108 28.67 -32.30 18.02
C GLY A 108 27.81 -33.35 18.73
N ALA A 109 26.51 -33.10 18.92
CA ALA A 109 25.62 -33.96 19.71
C ALA A 109 25.45 -35.35 19.06
N SER A 110 25.47 -36.39 19.90
CA SER A 110 25.09 -37.73 19.45
C SER A 110 23.59 -37.81 19.14
N ALA A 111 23.14 -38.84 18.43
CA ALA A 111 21.71 -39.01 18.15
C ALA A 111 20.82 -39.07 19.43
N ALA A 112 21.37 -39.58 20.54
CA ALA A 112 20.65 -39.60 21.82
C ALA A 112 20.62 -38.22 22.50
N ASP A 113 21.73 -37.47 22.41
CA ASP A 113 21.83 -36.11 22.95
C ASP A 113 20.97 -35.12 22.15
N ARG A 114 20.92 -35.29 20.82
CA ARG A 114 20.02 -34.52 19.95
C ARG A 114 18.56 -34.75 20.31
N ALA A 115 18.16 -36.00 20.55
CA ALA A 115 16.80 -36.32 20.96
C ALA A 115 16.44 -35.76 22.34
N ALA A 116 17.40 -35.66 23.27
CA ALA A 116 17.20 -35.02 24.57
C ALA A 116 17.02 -33.50 24.41
N LEU A 117 17.89 -32.85 23.62
CA LEU A 117 17.78 -31.42 23.31
C LEU A 117 16.45 -31.09 22.63
N ASP A 118 16.05 -31.86 21.60
CA ASP A 118 14.79 -31.64 20.88
C ASP A 118 13.58 -31.77 21.82
N ALA A 119 13.61 -32.74 22.75
CA ALA A 119 12.55 -32.90 23.74
C ALA A 119 12.48 -31.72 24.73
N SER A 120 13.64 -31.21 25.17
CA SER A 120 13.71 -30.02 26.03
C SER A 120 13.24 -28.76 25.32
N VAL A 121 13.59 -28.58 24.03
CA VAL A 121 13.14 -27.46 23.21
C VAL A 121 11.62 -27.50 23.00
N VAL A 122 11.04 -28.67 22.70
CA VAL A 122 9.58 -28.81 22.58
C VAL A 122 8.86 -28.54 23.90
N ALA A 123 9.40 -29.02 25.02
CA ALA A 123 8.82 -28.75 26.33
C ALA A 123 8.90 -27.27 26.70
N ALA A 124 10.03 -26.63 26.39
CA ALA A 124 10.23 -25.21 26.63
C ALA A 124 9.35 -24.35 25.72
N GLN A 125 9.20 -24.70 24.44
CA GLN A 125 8.30 -24.01 23.52
C GLN A 125 6.85 -24.08 24.02
N ALA A 126 6.39 -25.25 24.48
CA ALA A 126 5.04 -25.39 25.03
C ALA A 126 4.82 -24.60 26.33
N GLU A 127 5.89 -24.28 27.07
CA GLU A 127 5.86 -23.41 28.24
C GLU A 127 5.81 -21.93 27.83
N THR A 128 6.61 -21.52 26.84
CA THR A 128 6.57 -20.19 26.21
C THR A 128 5.21 -19.90 25.56
N ASP A 129 4.64 -20.85 24.81
CA ASP A 129 3.35 -20.69 24.13
C ASP A 129 2.18 -20.56 25.11
N ALA A 130 2.31 -21.13 26.33
CA ALA A 130 1.31 -20.99 27.38
C ALA A 130 1.34 -19.61 28.06
N ASP A 131 2.38 -18.80 27.80
CA ASP A 131 2.57 -17.45 28.35
C ASP A 131 1.99 -16.35 27.41
N GLY A 132 1.53 -16.71 26.19
CA GLY A 132 0.94 -15.80 25.18
C GLY A 132 -0.56 -15.99 24.86
N GLU A 133 -1.24 -16.95 25.49
CA GLU A 133 -2.71 -17.05 25.49
C GLU A 133 -3.25 -16.31 26.73
N VAL A 134 -4.50 -15.80 26.67
CA VAL A 134 -5.25 -15.21 27.82
C VAL A 134 -4.76 -15.84 29.12
N PRO A 135 -4.15 -15.07 30.04
CA PRO A 135 -3.28 -15.63 31.05
C PRO A 135 -4.03 -16.72 31.79
N THR A 136 -3.61 -17.97 31.63
CA THR A 136 -4.01 -18.97 32.60
C THR A 136 -3.38 -18.54 33.92
N PRO A 137 -4.19 -18.34 34.97
CA PRO A 137 -3.73 -17.66 36.16
C PRO A 137 -2.46 -18.28 36.71
N THR A 138 -1.45 -17.45 36.97
CA THR A 138 -0.09 -17.89 37.36
C THR A 138 -0.10 -18.63 38.70
N VAL A 139 -1.12 -18.38 39.51
CA VAL A 139 -1.70 -19.30 40.49
C VAL A 139 -3.22 -19.07 40.52
N PRO A 140 -4.07 -20.04 40.14
CA PRO A 140 -5.52 -19.86 40.23
C PRO A 140 -5.99 -19.65 41.68
N GLY A 141 -6.68 -18.54 41.93
CA GLY A 141 -7.31 -18.19 43.21
C GLY A 141 -8.69 -18.79 43.42
N GLU A 142 -9.50 -18.16 44.28
CA GLU A 142 -10.87 -18.54 44.58
C GLU A 142 -11.88 -18.02 43.55
N THR A 143 -12.91 -18.84 43.28
CA THR A 143 -14.10 -18.40 42.56
C THR A 143 -15.18 -18.01 43.56
N ILE A 144 -15.58 -16.74 43.55
CA ILE A 144 -16.52 -16.12 44.49
C ILE A 144 -17.82 -15.82 43.76
N LEU A 145 -18.94 -16.38 44.24
CA LEU A 145 -20.27 -16.07 43.72
C LEU A 145 -20.89 -14.92 44.52
N LEU A 146 -21.30 -13.86 43.85
CA LEU A 146 -22.08 -12.76 44.42
C LEU A 146 -23.54 -13.20 44.64
N SER A 147 -24.32 -12.36 45.30
CA SER A 147 -25.71 -12.61 45.63
C SER A 147 -26.60 -11.44 45.21
N GLU A 148 -27.92 -11.60 45.25
CA GLU A 148 -28.85 -10.50 44.99
C GLU A 148 -28.86 -9.42 46.10
N GLY A 149 -28.03 -9.58 47.12
CA GLY A 149 -27.90 -8.73 48.29
C GLY A 149 -26.76 -7.73 48.18
N ARG A 150 -26.34 -7.19 49.34
CA ARG A 150 -25.09 -6.44 49.41
C ARG A 150 -23.96 -7.39 49.73
N ASP A 151 -22.97 -7.47 48.87
CA ASP A 151 -21.78 -8.25 49.08
C ASP A 151 -20.63 -7.40 49.64
N VAL A 152 -19.90 -7.97 50.61
CA VAL A 152 -18.68 -7.38 51.18
C VAL A 152 -17.66 -8.50 51.28
N VAL A 153 -16.84 -8.64 50.24
CA VAL A 153 -15.97 -9.80 50.04
C VAL A 153 -14.55 -9.32 49.72
N THR A 154 -13.57 -10.08 50.22
CA THR A 154 -12.16 -9.94 49.89
C THR A 154 -11.68 -11.29 49.37
N GLY A 155 -10.97 -11.30 48.26
CA GLY A 155 -10.32 -12.48 47.69
C GLY A 155 -9.02 -12.86 48.42
N THR A 156 -8.19 -13.62 47.75
CA THR A 156 -6.93 -14.20 48.19
C THR A 156 -5.73 -13.37 47.71
N ASP A 157 -4.53 -13.95 47.74
CA ASP A 157 -3.32 -13.33 47.17
C ASP A 157 -2.98 -13.96 45.78
N ASP A 158 -3.86 -14.85 45.29
CA ASP A 158 -3.79 -15.57 44.02
C ASP A 158 -4.91 -15.04 43.08
N ASP A 159 -4.88 -15.35 41.79
CA ASP A 159 -5.78 -14.76 40.78
C ASP A 159 -7.26 -15.21 40.96
N ASP A 160 -8.10 -14.38 41.56
CA ASP A 160 -9.49 -14.71 41.91
C ASP A 160 -10.51 -14.33 40.81
N THR A 161 -11.70 -14.94 40.88
CA THR A 161 -12.82 -14.62 39.98
C THR A 161 -14.10 -14.35 40.76
N PHE A 162 -14.70 -13.18 40.56
CA PHE A 162 -15.99 -12.79 41.11
C PHE A 162 -17.09 -12.93 40.06
N TYR A 163 -18.03 -13.85 40.28
CA TYR A 163 -19.20 -14.05 39.42
C TYR A 163 -20.43 -13.33 39.98
N GLY A 164 -20.98 -12.40 39.21
CA GLY A 164 -22.25 -11.72 39.53
C GLY A 164 -23.28 -11.92 38.42
N ASN A 165 -23.99 -13.04 38.43
CA ASN A 165 -24.93 -13.35 37.35
C ASN A 165 -26.32 -12.76 37.59
N VAL A 166 -27.11 -12.52 36.55
CA VAL A 166 -28.51 -12.13 36.74
C VAL A 166 -29.26 -13.29 37.41
N GLY A 167 -29.69 -13.03 38.64
CA GLY A 167 -30.36 -13.97 39.51
C GLY A 167 -31.83 -13.62 39.71
N GLN A 168 -32.59 -14.54 40.31
CA GLN A 168 -33.94 -14.26 40.78
C GLN A 168 -33.89 -13.84 42.25
N ASN A 169 -34.43 -12.66 42.57
CA ASN A 169 -34.50 -12.17 43.95
C ASN A 169 -35.59 -12.92 44.77
N GLN A 170 -35.69 -12.61 46.06
CA GLN A 170 -36.65 -13.26 46.98
C GLN A 170 -38.13 -13.06 46.62
N ASP A 171 -38.45 -12.03 45.83
CA ASP A 171 -39.80 -11.72 45.35
C ASP A 171 -40.12 -12.38 44.00
N GLY A 172 -39.13 -13.01 43.36
CA GLY A 172 -39.28 -13.71 42.09
C GLY A 172 -38.95 -12.87 40.86
N ASP A 173 -38.47 -11.64 41.04
CA ASP A 173 -38.07 -10.75 39.95
C ASP A 173 -36.59 -10.97 39.59
N LEU A 174 -36.22 -10.71 38.33
CA LEU A 174 -34.81 -10.73 37.91
C LEU A 174 -34.07 -9.53 38.51
N ALA A 175 -32.84 -9.74 38.98
CA ALA A 175 -31.99 -8.70 39.54
C ALA A 175 -30.51 -8.99 39.24
N ASN A 176 -29.72 -7.93 39.11
CA ASN A 176 -28.27 -8.04 39.00
C ASN A 176 -27.67 -8.46 40.36
N GLU A 177 -26.77 -9.45 40.37
CA GLU A 177 -25.96 -9.80 41.56
C GLU A 177 -24.71 -8.92 41.69
N PHE A 178 -24.22 -8.34 40.59
CA PHE A 178 -23.23 -7.26 40.61
C PHE A 178 -23.93 -5.91 40.55
N ALA A 179 -24.04 -5.21 41.67
CA ALA A 179 -24.96 -4.08 41.80
C ALA A 179 -24.47 -2.95 42.73
N THR A 180 -25.31 -1.92 42.87
CA THR A 180 -25.03 -0.81 43.79
C THR A 180 -25.04 -1.29 45.24
N GLY A 181 -23.91 -1.13 45.92
CA GLY A 181 -23.76 -1.43 47.34
C GLY A 181 -22.68 -2.44 47.63
N ASP A 182 -22.27 -3.21 46.63
CA ASP A 182 -21.21 -4.20 46.75
C ASP A 182 -19.86 -3.54 47.04
N VAL A 183 -19.06 -4.23 47.86
CA VAL A 183 -17.71 -3.85 48.25
C VAL A 183 -16.84 -5.07 48.03
N LEU A 184 -16.14 -5.10 46.90
CA LEU A 184 -15.29 -6.20 46.47
C LEU A 184 -13.82 -5.77 46.52
N ASP A 185 -12.96 -6.65 46.98
CA ASP A 185 -11.52 -6.44 47.04
C ASP A 185 -10.86 -7.72 46.53
N GLY A 186 -10.16 -7.71 45.38
CA GLY A 186 -9.58 -8.94 44.83
C GLY A 186 -8.44 -9.43 45.71
N GLY A 187 -7.41 -8.61 45.86
CA GLY A 187 -6.36 -8.84 46.85
C GLY A 187 -5.01 -8.61 46.21
N ALA A 188 -4.18 -9.65 46.15
CA ALA A 188 -3.03 -9.67 45.26
C ALA A 188 -3.27 -10.73 44.18
N GLY A 189 -2.51 -10.68 43.10
CA GLY A 189 -2.82 -11.48 41.90
C GLY A 189 -3.48 -10.59 40.84
N ARG A 190 -3.95 -11.23 39.77
CA ARG A 190 -4.74 -10.60 38.70
C ARG A 190 -6.18 -11.06 38.84
N ASP A 191 -7.02 -10.17 39.36
CA ASP A 191 -8.36 -10.48 39.80
C ASP A 191 -9.42 -10.03 38.78
N MET A 192 -10.44 -10.86 38.58
CA MET A 192 -11.44 -10.68 37.52
C MET A 192 -12.87 -10.64 38.06
N ILE A 193 -13.70 -9.75 37.52
CA ILE A 193 -15.17 -9.82 37.61
C ILE A 193 -15.74 -10.36 36.30
N GLU A 194 -16.65 -11.32 36.38
CA GLU A 194 -17.49 -11.78 35.27
C GLU A 194 -18.98 -11.69 35.66
N ALA A 195 -19.74 -10.87 34.95
CA ALA A 195 -21.14 -10.60 35.31
C ALA A 195 -22.07 -10.58 34.09
N THR A 196 -23.21 -11.26 34.23
CA THR A 196 -24.36 -11.01 33.34
C THR A 196 -25.19 -9.88 33.92
N MET A 197 -25.67 -8.95 33.08
CA MET A 197 -26.41 -7.77 33.55
C MET A 197 -27.67 -7.48 32.73
N ILE A 198 -28.68 -6.96 33.42
CA ILE A 198 -29.90 -6.35 32.87
C ILE A 198 -30.01 -4.89 33.35
N ARG A 199 -30.92 -4.13 32.75
CA ARG A 199 -31.20 -2.74 33.17
C ARG A 199 -31.75 -2.70 34.60
N ASP A 200 -31.11 -1.92 35.48
CA ASP A 200 -31.50 -1.79 36.89
C ASP A 200 -32.54 -0.66 37.10
N TYR A 201 -33.76 -1.03 37.52
CA TYR A 201 -34.89 -0.10 37.69
C TYR A 201 -35.11 0.30 39.16
N THR A 202 -35.22 1.60 39.44
CA THR A 202 -35.44 2.11 40.80
C THR A 202 -36.88 1.97 41.34
N SER A 203 -37.85 1.49 40.55
CA SER A 203 -39.22 1.23 41.01
C SER A 203 -39.96 0.19 40.16
N GLN A 204 -40.94 -0.52 40.76
CA GLN A 204 -41.81 -1.52 40.09
C GLN A 204 -42.66 -0.98 38.92
N ASN A 205 -42.56 0.30 38.55
CA ASN A 205 -43.21 0.84 37.37
C ASN A 205 -42.20 0.90 36.22
N GLU A 206 -42.19 -0.11 35.36
CA GLU A 206 -41.44 -0.21 34.09
C GLU A 206 -41.75 0.93 33.07
N PHE A 207 -42.55 1.93 33.46
CA PHE A 207 -43.02 3.03 32.60
C PHE A 207 -42.42 4.39 32.97
N GLU A 208 -41.63 4.50 34.03
CA GLU A 208 -40.87 5.71 34.35
C GLU A 208 -39.38 5.43 34.09
N ASP A 209 -38.77 6.26 33.25
CA ASP A 209 -37.35 6.25 32.84
C ASP A 209 -36.43 6.62 34.03
N ASN A 210 -36.45 5.77 35.06
CA ASN A 210 -35.72 5.93 36.31
C ASN A 210 -34.74 4.75 36.49
N ALA A 211 -34.04 4.37 35.43
CA ALA A 211 -32.94 3.40 35.52
C ALA A 211 -31.78 4.02 36.31
N LEU A 212 -31.12 3.24 37.17
CA LEU A 212 -29.92 3.67 37.90
C LEU A 212 -28.75 2.82 37.42
N ALA A 213 -27.68 3.47 36.97
CA ALA A 213 -26.43 2.77 36.67
C ALA A 213 -25.86 2.13 37.96
N PRO A 214 -25.62 0.80 38.00
CA PRO A 214 -24.97 0.17 39.14
C PRO A 214 -23.66 0.86 39.52
N ARG A 215 -23.43 1.04 40.83
CA ARG A 215 -22.27 1.74 41.41
C ARG A 215 -21.56 0.87 42.46
N PRO A 216 -20.92 -0.23 42.06
CA PRO A 216 -20.14 -1.08 42.96
C PRO A 216 -18.90 -0.33 43.48
N ILE A 217 -18.29 -0.87 44.53
CA ILE A 217 -17.01 -0.39 45.08
C ILE A 217 -16.02 -1.54 44.92
N THR A 218 -15.01 -1.37 44.09
CA THR A 218 -13.98 -2.39 43.87
C THR A 218 -12.58 -1.85 44.21
N SER A 219 -11.70 -2.72 44.67
CA SER A 219 -10.26 -2.47 44.82
C SER A 219 -9.48 -3.72 44.42
N ASN A 220 -8.30 -3.54 43.81
CA ASN A 220 -7.45 -4.65 43.37
C ASN A 220 -8.24 -5.68 42.54
N ILE A 221 -8.95 -5.18 41.54
CA ILE A 221 -9.63 -6.02 40.54
C ILE A 221 -9.27 -5.39 39.21
N GLU A 222 -8.47 -6.11 38.43
CA GLU A 222 -7.84 -5.61 37.23
C GLU A 222 -8.76 -5.77 36.01
N GLU A 223 -9.67 -6.75 36.01
CA GLU A 223 -10.51 -7.04 34.85
C GLU A 223 -12.01 -7.07 35.14
N VAL A 224 -12.79 -6.53 34.22
CA VAL A 224 -14.26 -6.52 34.31
C VAL A 224 -14.88 -6.98 32.98
N TYR A 225 -15.53 -8.16 32.99
CA TYR A 225 -16.24 -8.73 31.85
C TYR A 225 -17.76 -8.68 32.07
N ILE A 226 -18.46 -8.00 31.16
CA ILE A 226 -19.92 -7.83 31.21
C ILE A 226 -20.59 -8.49 30.02
N GLU A 227 -21.53 -9.40 30.29
CA GLU A 227 -22.50 -9.91 29.32
C GLU A 227 -23.83 -9.16 29.51
N ALA A 228 -24.12 -8.19 28.64
CA ALA A 228 -25.39 -7.46 28.67
C ALA A 228 -26.51 -8.26 28.00
N LEU A 229 -27.57 -8.53 28.78
CA LEU A 229 -28.82 -9.15 28.30
C LEU A 229 -29.86 -8.10 27.89
N GLU A 230 -29.71 -6.87 28.39
CA GLU A 230 -30.43 -5.63 28.03
C GLU A 230 -29.42 -4.47 28.06
N ASP A 231 -29.76 -3.30 27.52
CA ASP A 231 -28.84 -2.15 27.55
C ASP A 231 -28.48 -1.77 28.99
N VAL A 232 -27.18 -1.80 29.30
CA VAL A 232 -26.65 -1.63 30.65
C VAL A 232 -25.65 -0.48 30.69
N THR A 233 -25.73 0.33 31.75
CA THR A 233 -24.74 1.36 32.07
C THR A 233 -24.17 1.12 33.45
N ILE A 234 -22.85 1.09 33.60
CA ILE A 234 -22.14 0.90 34.87
C ILE A 234 -21.39 2.20 35.22
N ASN A 235 -21.57 2.69 36.45
CA ASN A 235 -20.82 3.84 36.94
C ASN A 235 -19.57 3.34 37.68
N THR A 236 -18.42 3.54 37.04
CA THR A 236 -17.13 2.99 37.50
C THR A 236 -16.39 3.95 38.44
N THR A 237 -16.97 5.09 38.82
CA THR A 237 -16.36 6.13 39.69
C THR A 237 -15.68 5.60 40.97
N ARG A 238 -16.12 4.44 41.49
CA ARG A 238 -15.61 3.84 42.73
C ARG A 238 -14.96 2.47 42.53
N MET A 239 -14.58 2.16 41.30
CA MET A 239 -13.81 0.98 40.94
C MET A 239 -12.36 1.41 40.78
N ALA A 240 -11.46 0.83 41.56
CA ALA A 240 -10.04 1.15 41.60
C ALA A 240 -9.18 -0.03 41.13
N ASN A 241 -8.05 0.25 40.48
CA ASN A 241 -7.14 -0.70 39.82
C ASN A 241 -7.74 -1.47 38.64
N VAL A 242 -8.84 -1.01 38.02
CA VAL A 242 -9.36 -1.71 36.84
C VAL A 242 -8.56 -1.30 35.61
N GLU A 243 -7.85 -2.26 35.05
CA GLU A 243 -7.01 -2.13 33.85
C GLU A 243 -7.82 -2.47 32.59
N GLU A 244 -8.82 -3.36 32.69
CA GLU A 244 -9.58 -3.82 31.53
C GLU A 244 -11.11 -3.82 31.72
N TYR A 245 -11.81 -3.32 30.70
CA TYR A 245 -13.27 -3.31 30.64
C TYR A 245 -13.78 -3.95 29.36
N TRP A 246 -14.55 -5.03 29.50
CA TRP A 246 -14.99 -5.87 28.39
C TRP A 246 -16.51 -5.95 28.26
N SER A 247 -16.98 -5.83 27.02
CA SER A 247 -18.27 -6.40 26.60
C SER A 247 -18.01 -7.80 26.07
N ASN A 248 -18.59 -8.80 26.71
CA ASN A 248 -18.27 -10.20 26.51
C ASN A 248 -19.55 -11.01 26.31
N PHE A 249 -19.73 -11.60 25.13
CA PHE A 249 -20.95 -12.34 24.75
C PHE A 249 -22.26 -11.54 24.73
N SER A 250 -22.21 -10.22 24.94
CA SER A 250 -23.39 -9.34 25.04
C SER A 250 -24.36 -9.45 23.86
N ASP A 251 -25.65 -9.47 24.18
CA ASP A 251 -26.79 -9.43 23.25
C ASP A 251 -27.41 -8.01 23.13
N ALA A 252 -26.93 -7.05 23.93
CA ALA A 252 -27.39 -5.66 24.02
C ALA A 252 -26.23 -4.70 24.37
N ASP A 253 -26.52 -3.39 24.45
CA ASP A 253 -25.50 -2.35 24.60
C ASP A 253 -24.83 -2.35 25.98
N VAL A 254 -23.53 -2.06 26.01
CA VAL A 254 -22.73 -1.90 27.23
C VAL A 254 -22.14 -0.50 27.31
N SER A 255 -22.32 0.17 28.44
CA SER A 255 -21.75 1.49 28.71
C SER A 255 -21.02 1.54 30.06
N PHE A 256 -19.75 1.95 30.04
CA PHE A 256 -18.96 2.26 31.23
C PHE A 256 -18.80 3.79 31.36
N VAL A 257 -19.21 4.37 32.48
CA VAL A 257 -19.10 5.82 32.70
C VAL A 257 -18.26 6.13 33.92
N ASN A 258 -17.49 7.22 33.85
CA ASN A 258 -16.54 7.65 34.89
C ASN A 258 -15.36 6.68 35.09
N VAL A 259 -14.85 6.12 33.99
CA VAL A 259 -13.61 5.33 33.99
C VAL A 259 -12.49 6.21 34.54
N ASN A 260 -11.73 5.66 35.49
CA ASN A 260 -10.79 6.44 36.28
C ASN A 260 -9.48 5.70 36.50
N LEU A 261 -8.39 6.44 36.68
CA LEU A 261 -7.06 5.90 36.95
C LEU A 261 -6.77 5.77 38.45
N ASN A 262 -7.79 5.54 39.30
CA ASN A 262 -7.53 5.36 40.73
C ASN A 262 -6.87 4.00 40.94
N GLY A 263 -5.57 3.99 41.14
CA GLY A 263 -4.84 2.74 41.36
C GLY A 263 -3.33 2.94 41.49
N SER A 264 -2.60 1.87 41.80
CA SER A 264 -1.12 1.90 41.79
C SER A 264 -0.52 1.57 40.43
N ASN A 265 -1.26 0.87 39.58
CA ASN A 265 -0.79 0.40 38.27
C ASN A 265 -1.22 1.32 37.11
N LEU A 266 -2.13 2.27 37.38
CA LEU A 266 -2.68 3.19 36.40
C LEU A 266 -2.09 4.59 36.60
N ASN A 267 -1.32 5.07 35.64
CA ASN A 267 -0.65 6.37 35.65
C ASN A 267 -1.10 7.26 34.49
N VAL A 268 -1.46 6.67 33.35
CA VAL A 268 -1.85 7.35 32.11
C VAL A 268 -3.10 6.69 31.51
N THR A 269 -3.80 7.38 30.61
CA THR A 269 -5.05 6.87 30.02
C THR A 269 -4.87 5.54 29.30
N LYS A 270 -3.71 5.35 28.65
CA LYS A 270 -3.39 4.12 27.90
C LYS A 270 -3.12 2.90 28.77
N ASP A 271 -3.07 3.05 30.09
CA ASP A 271 -3.00 1.91 31.01
C ASP A 271 -4.36 1.21 31.15
N VAL A 272 -5.43 1.77 30.56
CA VAL A 272 -6.76 1.16 30.49
C VAL A 272 -7.03 0.63 29.08
N THR A 273 -7.50 -0.61 29.01
CA THR A 273 -7.88 -1.29 27.78
C THR A 273 -9.38 -1.58 27.76
N PHE A 274 -10.02 -1.32 26.63
CA PHE A 274 -11.39 -1.71 26.37
C PHE A 274 -11.43 -2.91 25.43
N GLY A 275 -12.39 -3.81 25.63
CA GLY A 275 -12.47 -5.00 24.80
C GLY A 275 -13.90 -5.37 24.40
N ILE A 276 -14.04 -5.86 23.18
CA ILE A 276 -15.31 -6.32 22.61
C ILE A 276 -15.12 -7.74 22.11
N ARG A 277 -15.70 -8.70 22.84
CA ARG A 277 -15.55 -10.13 22.55
C ARG A 277 -16.87 -10.81 22.29
N ASP A 278 -16.94 -11.49 21.15
CA ASP A 278 -18.07 -12.34 20.76
C ASP A 278 -19.43 -11.63 20.93
N THR A 279 -19.55 -10.34 20.62
CA THR A 279 -20.82 -9.60 20.78
C THR A 279 -21.77 -9.85 19.62
N ARG A 280 -23.07 -9.71 19.85
CA ARG A 280 -24.07 -9.79 18.79
C ARG A 280 -23.95 -8.58 17.84
N PHE A 281 -24.42 -8.73 16.60
CA PHE A 281 -24.63 -7.60 15.69
C PHE A 281 -25.54 -6.52 16.30
N ASP A 282 -25.37 -5.26 15.90
CA ASP A 282 -26.19 -4.12 16.36
C ASP A 282 -26.15 -3.92 17.89
N THR A 283 -24.99 -4.19 18.52
CA THR A 283 -24.73 -3.94 19.94
C THR A 283 -23.68 -2.84 20.10
N ASP A 284 -24.04 -1.75 20.77
CA ASP A 284 -23.16 -0.61 21.00
C ASP A 284 -22.25 -0.85 22.21
N PHE A 285 -21.02 -0.35 22.11
CA PHE A 285 -20.07 -0.26 23.20
C PHE A 285 -19.73 1.19 23.46
N SER A 286 -19.82 1.64 24.72
CA SER A 286 -19.36 2.97 25.09
C SER A 286 -18.56 3.00 26.38
N ALA A 287 -17.53 3.84 26.43
CA ALA A 287 -16.75 4.10 27.62
C ALA A 287 -16.41 5.60 27.73
N THR A 288 -16.65 6.19 28.90
CA THR A 288 -16.25 7.58 29.18
C THR A 288 -15.33 7.70 30.38
N PHE A 289 -14.15 8.28 30.16
CA PHE A 289 -13.20 8.66 31.21
C PHE A 289 -13.70 9.89 31.98
N ASP A 290 -13.51 9.89 33.29
CA ASP A 290 -13.62 11.13 34.05
C ASP A 290 -12.51 12.10 33.62
N SER A 291 -12.78 13.41 33.68
CA SER A 291 -11.87 14.41 33.10
C SER A 291 -10.47 14.45 33.74
N GLN A 292 -10.30 13.91 34.95
CA GLN A 292 -8.99 13.88 35.62
C GLN A 292 -8.15 12.67 35.20
N SER A 293 -8.76 11.72 34.49
CA SER A 293 -8.18 10.46 34.03
C SER A 293 -7.78 10.47 32.56
N LEU A 294 -7.95 11.62 31.89
CA LEU A 294 -7.40 11.91 30.56
C LEU A 294 -5.98 12.48 30.74
N LEU A 295 -5.00 11.58 30.81
CA LEU A 295 -3.60 11.86 31.09
C LEU A 295 -2.71 11.22 30.01
N ARG A 296 -1.91 12.04 29.35
CA ARG A 296 -0.85 11.62 28.42
C ARG A 296 0.38 11.12 29.18
N ALA A 297 1.20 10.31 28.53
CA ALA A 297 2.52 9.96 29.04
C ALA A 297 3.43 11.20 29.19
N PRO A 298 4.43 11.17 30.09
CA PRO A 298 5.42 12.24 30.20
C PRO A 298 6.10 12.50 28.86
N GLU A 299 6.44 13.75 28.55
CA GLU A 299 7.12 14.10 27.29
C GLU A 299 8.49 13.40 27.22
N GLU A 300 8.83 12.86 26.04
CA GLU A 300 10.13 12.24 25.79
C GLU A 300 11.07 13.26 25.15
N ALA A 301 12.26 13.41 25.72
CA ALA A 301 13.33 14.22 25.16
C ALA A 301 14.22 13.33 24.28
N SER A 302 14.56 13.80 23.08
CA SER A 302 15.53 13.13 22.19
C SER A 302 16.48 14.16 21.59
N ASN A 303 17.62 13.70 21.10
CA ASN A 303 18.58 14.52 20.36
C ASN A 303 18.99 15.81 21.09
N SER A 304 19.33 15.73 22.38
CA SER A 304 19.99 16.87 23.05
C SER A 304 21.37 17.07 22.42
N GLN A 305 21.79 18.33 22.22
CA GLN A 305 23.08 18.58 21.58
C GLN A 305 23.95 19.55 22.38
N LEU A 306 25.26 19.40 22.21
CA LEU A 306 26.26 20.38 22.59
C LEU A 306 26.89 20.92 21.32
N GLU A 307 26.55 22.17 20.99
CA GLU A 307 27.03 22.86 19.80
C GLU A 307 28.37 23.53 20.09
N ILE A 308 29.38 23.25 19.28
CA ILE A 308 30.73 23.80 19.40
C ILE A 308 31.06 24.63 18.17
N ARG A 309 31.24 25.93 18.37
CA ARG A 309 31.72 26.87 17.34
C ARG A 309 33.18 27.19 17.58
N ILE A 310 34.04 26.97 16.58
CA ILE A 310 35.48 27.23 16.72
C ILE A 310 36.08 27.74 15.40
N ALA A 311 36.94 28.75 15.51
CA ALA A 311 37.66 29.29 14.36
C ALA A 311 39.05 29.80 14.76
N ASP A 312 40.04 29.54 13.90
CA ASP A 312 41.33 30.21 13.92
C ASP A 312 41.33 31.37 12.92
N VAL A 313 41.36 32.61 13.41
CA VAL A 313 41.41 33.80 12.55
C VAL A 313 42.82 34.16 12.10
N SER A 314 43.83 33.32 12.39
CA SER A 314 45.23 33.52 11.98
C SER A 314 45.63 32.79 10.70
N THR A 315 44.90 31.73 10.30
CA THR A 315 45.25 30.89 9.15
C THR A 315 44.62 31.39 7.85
N GLN A 316 45.45 31.72 6.85
CA GLN A 316 45.03 32.04 5.47
C GLN A 316 44.84 30.78 4.59
N THR A 317 44.81 29.58 5.19
CA THR A 317 44.86 28.31 4.46
C THR A 317 43.54 27.54 4.59
N PRO A 318 42.66 27.54 3.57
CA PRO A 318 41.33 26.93 3.66
C PRO A 318 41.30 25.42 3.91
N ALA A 319 42.39 24.70 3.62
CA ALA A 319 42.45 23.24 3.71
C ALA A 319 42.77 22.70 5.11
N THR A 320 43.26 23.53 6.04
CA THR A 320 43.61 23.11 7.43
C THR A 320 43.30 24.24 8.44
N PRO A 321 42.03 24.65 8.55
CA PRO A 321 41.61 25.84 9.29
C PRO A 321 41.80 25.75 10.82
N LEU A 322 41.97 24.56 11.39
CA LEU A 322 42.09 24.33 12.84
C LEU A 322 43.47 23.80 13.26
N ALA A 323 44.47 23.81 12.38
CA ALA A 323 45.78 23.20 12.63
C ALA A 323 46.55 23.77 13.83
N ASN A 324 46.19 24.96 14.31
CA ASN A 324 46.83 25.62 15.45
C ASN A 324 45.88 25.77 16.65
N VAL A 325 44.75 25.06 16.66
CA VAL A 325 43.72 25.16 17.70
C VAL A 325 43.77 23.94 18.62
N SER A 326 43.75 24.20 19.93
CA SER A 326 43.43 23.20 20.95
C SER A 326 42.21 23.66 21.74
N VAL A 327 41.34 22.73 22.10
CA VAL A 327 40.12 22.98 22.89
C VAL A 327 40.10 22.10 24.13
N THR A 328 39.63 22.65 25.24
CA THR A 328 39.21 21.89 26.41
C THR A 328 37.72 22.12 26.60
N LEU A 329 36.95 21.03 26.61
CA LEU A 329 35.49 21.01 26.68
C LEU A 329 35.06 20.33 27.98
N GLY A 330 34.53 21.09 28.92
CA GLY A 330 33.80 20.58 30.08
C GLY A 330 32.30 20.71 29.85
N PHE A 331 31.53 19.69 30.23
CA PHE A 331 30.06 19.71 30.15
C PHE A 331 29.46 18.79 31.22
N GLU A 332 28.18 18.98 31.54
CA GLU A 332 27.39 17.99 32.28
C GLU A 332 26.44 17.25 31.32
N LEU A 333 26.23 15.96 31.53
CA LEU A 333 25.24 15.13 30.83
C LEU A 333 24.54 14.25 31.88
N GLY A 334 23.21 14.24 31.89
CA GLY A 334 22.43 13.49 32.89
C GLY A 334 22.75 13.86 34.36
N GLY A 335 23.26 15.08 34.60
CA GLY A 335 23.73 15.55 35.91
C GLY A 335 25.13 15.04 36.34
N GLN A 336 25.88 14.39 35.44
CA GLN A 336 27.28 14.01 35.65
C GLN A 336 28.23 14.89 34.83
N SER A 337 29.35 15.34 35.42
CA SER A 337 30.29 16.25 34.74
C SER A 337 31.44 15.50 34.04
N PHE A 338 31.73 15.88 32.80
CA PHE A 338 32.79 15.34 31.94
C PHE A 338 33.73 16.45 31.49
N VAL A 339 35.01 16.12 31.25
CA VAL A 339 36.02 17.07 30.72
C VAL A 339 36.91 16.39 29.69
N LEU A 340 36.89 16.92 28.46
CA LEU A 340 37.80 16.58 27.37
C LEU A 340 38.90 17.63 27.31
N ALA A 341 40.08 17.31 27.86
CA ALA A 341 41.18 18.28 27.95
C ALA A 341 42.12 18.23 26.74
N ASP A 342 42.57 19.41 26.31
CA ASP A 342 43.61 19.61 25.28
C ASP A 342 43.36 18.85 23.96
N VAL A 343 42.10 18.75 23.52
CA VAL A 343 41.70 18.11 22.26
C VAL A 343 42.22 18.93 21.08
N VAL A 344 42.78 18.25 20.08
CA VAL A 344 43.39 18.86 18.88
C VAL A 344 42.95 18.08 17.66
N SER A 345 42.62 18.81 16.58
CA SER A 345 42.28 18.20 15.29
C SER A 345 43.40 17.31 14.77
N THR A 346 43.05 16.10 14.30
CA THR A 346 44.00 15.08 13.84
C THR A 346 44.79 15.50 12.59
N ASP A 347 44.15 16.25 11.68
CA ASP A 347 44.72 16.71 10.41
C ASP A 347 44.66 18.24 10.22
N GLY A 348 44.08 18.96 11.19
CA GLY A 348 43.88 20.40 11.15
C GLY A 348 42.58 20.85 10.48
N THR A 349 41.67 19.95 10.14
CA THR A 349 40.33 20.25 9.60
C THR A 349 39.25 20.20 10.70
N TYR A 350 38.01 20.62 10.35
CA TYR A 350 36.84 20.45 11.21
C TYR A 350 36.50 18.96 11.42
N GLN A 351 36.56 18.16 10.36
CA GLN A 351 36.41 16.70 10.46
C GLN A 351 37.47 16.06 11.36
N GLY A 352 38.74 16.49 11.23
CA GLY A 352 39.78 16.01 12.12
C GLY A 352 39.57 16.39 13.59
N LEU A 353 38.79 17.44 13.88
CA LEU A 353 38.40 17.78 15.25
C LEU A 353 37.20 16.94 15.73
N VAL A 354 36.26 16.60 14.85
CA VAL A 354 35.19 15.61 15.13
C VAL A 354 35.80 14.29 15.57
N ASP A 355 36.69 13.72 14.78
CA ASP A 355 37.34 12.44 15.08
C ASP A 355 38.11 12.49 16.42
N ALA A 356 38.67 13.65 16.77
CA ALA A 356 39.40 13.85 18.01
C ALA A 356 38.47 13.98 19.24
N ILE A 357 37.32 14.62 19.09
CA ILE A 357 36.30 14.75 20.13
C ILE A 357 35.65 13.39 20.37
N ASP A 358 35.28 12.67 19.31
CA ASP A 358 34.69 11.33 19.38
C ASP A 358 35.61 10.35 20.14
N ALA A 359 36.88 10.29 19.77
CA ALA A 359 37.86 9.46 20.48
C ALA A 359 38.04 9.85 21.97
N ALA A 360 37.93 11.15 22.29
CA ALA A 360 38.01 11.63 23.66
C ALA A 360 36.76 11.27 24.48
N LEU A 361 35.57 11.34 23.89
CA LEU A 361 34.30 10.90 24.48
C LEU A 361 34.28 9.40 24.75
N ALA A 362 34.73 8.58 23.79
CA ALA A 362 34.85 7.14 23.95
C ALA A 362 35.77 6.77 25.13
N THR A 363 36.83 7.54 25.37
CA THR A 363 37.72 7.33 26.52
C THR A 363 37.04 7.62 27.86
N GLN A 364 36.00 8.45 27.88
CA GLN A 364 35.15 8.71 29.05
C GLN A 364 33.98 7.71 29.19
N GLY A 365 33.86 6.73 28.29
CA GLY A 365 32.74 5.79 28.27
C GLY A 365 31.48 6.31 27.60
N LEU A 366 31.56 7.43 26.87
CA LEU A 366 30.44 8.08 26.19
C LEU A 366 30.41 7.77 24.69
N SER A 367 30.54 6.49 24.31
CA SER A 367 30.57 6.08 22.90
C SER A 367 29.20 6.11 22.21
N ALA A 368 28.11 6.31 22.96
CA ALA A 368 26.76 6.46 22.42
C ALA A 368 26.50 7.87 21.85
N LEU A 369 27.29 8.87 22.26
CA LEU A 369 27.18 10.23 21.75
C LEU A 369 27.69 10.31 20.30
N GLN A 370 26.93 10.96 19.43
CA GLN A 370 27.28 11.13 18.03
C GLN A 370 27.96 12.49 17.82
N VAL A 371 29.12 12.51 17.17
CA VAL A 371 29.82 13.77 16.84
C VAL A 371 29.77 14.02 15.34
N THR A 372 29.12 15.09 14.91
CA THR A 372 28.91 15.41 13.48
C THR A 372 29.26 16.87 13.17
N LEU A 373 29.25 17.22 11.87
CA LEU A 373 29.43 18.59 11.39
C LEU A 373 28.09 19.16 10.93
N SER A 374 27.86 20.44 11.23
CA SER A 374 26.74 21.19 10.65
C SER A 374 27.01 21.60 9.19
N GLU A 375 25.97 22.09 8.52
CA GLU A 375 26.09 22.62 7.16
C GLU A 375 27.12 23.78 7.09
N PRO A 376 27.99 23.83 6.06
CA PRO A 376 29.00 24.87 5.95
C PRO A 376 28.40 26.25 5.73
N TYR A 377 28.92 27.26 6.43
CA TYR A 377 28.47 28.65 6.29
C TYR A 377 29.64 29.62 6.10
N THR A 378 29.33 30.76 5.47
CA THR A 378 30.30 31.86 5.22
C THR A 378 29.82 33.19 5.77
N THR A 379 28.71 33.22 6.50
CA THR A 379 28.13 34.43 7.11
C THR A 379 27.68 34.14 8.52
N VAL A 380 27.93 35.05 9.45
CA VAL A 380 27.46 34.96 10.83
C VAL A 380 26.72 36.25 11.20
N THR A 381 25.58 36.14 11.87
CA THR A 381 24.83 37.32 12.33
C THR A 381 25.07 37.53 13.83
N VAL A 382 25.67 38.67 14.18
CA VAL A 382 25.95 39.04 15.58
C VAL A 382 25.24 40.35 15.89
N ALA A 383 24.36 40.35 16.90
CA ALA A 383 23.57 41.50 17.32
C ALA A 383 22.84 42.22 16.16
N GLY A 384 22.26 41.44 15.24
CA GLY A 384 21.51 41.93 14.08
C GLY A 384 22.35 42.44 12.90
N ASN A 385 23.69 42.25 12.92
CA ASN A 385 24.56 42.56 11.79
C ASN A 385 25.13 41.27 11.19
N THR A 386 24.86 41.02 9.92
CA THR A 386 25.46 39.92 9.17
C THR A 386 26.88 40.27 8.74
N VAL A 387 27.84 39.45 9.15
CA VAL A 387 29.26 39.56 8.82
C VAL A 387 29.63 38.37 7.95
N THR A 388 30.13 38.65 6.74
CA THR A 388 30.71 37.61 5.88
C THR A 388 32.09 37.22 6.43
N LEU A 389 32.25 35.95 6.74
CA LEU A 389 33.51 35.35 7.14
C LEU A 389 34.45 35.26 5.93
N PRO A 390 35.76 35.49 6.11
CA PRO A 390 36.74 35.34 5.04
C PRO A 390 37.10 33.87 4.73
N PHE A 391 36.37 32.91 5.31
CA PHE A 391 36.54 31.46 5.17
C PHE A 391 35.19 30.76 5.37
N THR A 392 35.10 29.50 4.94
CA THR A 392 33.95 28.61 5.24
C THR A 392 34.15 27.99 6.62
N ALA A 393 33.19 28.20 7.50
CA ALA A 393 33.13 27.60 8.83
C ALA A 393 32.08 26.48 8.87
N GLN A 394 32.24 25.57 9.82
CA GLN A 394 31.28 24.53 10.18
C GLN A 394 31.24 24.45 11.71
N GLU A 395 30.09 24.08 12.27
CA GLU A 395 29.96 23.80 13.70
C GLU A 395 30.11 22.31 13.93
N ILE A 396 30.53 21.95 15.14
CA ILE A 396 30.60 20.55 15.57
C ILE A 396 29.45 20.33 16.53
N LEU A 397 28.65 19.30 16.25
CA LEU A 397 27.51 18.91 17.07
C LEU A 397 27.88 17.62 17.80
N VAL A 398 27.79 17.63 19.13
CA VAL A 398 27.82 16.41 19.95
C VAL A 398 26.39 16.12 20.37
N THR A 399 25.79 15.09 19.79
CA THR A 399 24.38 14.72 19.98
C THR A 399 24.27 13.53 20.92
N ASP A 400 23.38 13.62 21.88
CA ASP A 400 22.86 12.47 22.63
C ASP A 400 21.52 12.02 22.03
N PRO A 401 21.46 10.87 21.34
CA PRO A 401 20.22 10.36 20.76
C PRO A 401 19.12 10.16 21.80
N ASP A 402 19.48 9.74 23.01
CA ASP A 402 18.57 9.41 24.11
C ASP A 402 18.07 10.65 24.87
N GLY A 403 18.56 11.85 24.50
CA GLY A 403 18.01 13.12 24.96
C GLY A 403 18.38 13.53 26.39
N GLU A 404 19.40 12.95 27.02
CA GLU A 404 19.87 13.46 28.31
C GLU A 404 20.34 14.91 28.19
N THR A 405 19.99 15.74 29.18
CA THR A 405 20.24 17.18 29.07
C THR A 405 21.74 17.51 29.19
N PHE A 406 22.28 18.23 28.21
CA PHE A 406 23.56 18.92 28.36
C PHE A 406 23.43 20.12 29.32
N GLY A 407 24.14 20.04 30.45
CA GLY A 407 24.10 21.01 31.55
C GLY A 407 25.23 22.06 31.49
N GLU A 408 25.87 22.35 32.63
CA GLU A 408 26.90 23.40 32.73
C GLU A 408 28.05 23.17 31.73
N VAL A 409 28.26 24.10 30.78
CA VAL A 409 29.31 24.02 29.76
C VAL A 409 30.48 24.95 30.06
N ASP A 410 31.67 24.37 30.19
CA ASP A 410 32.95 25.06 30.36
C ASP A 410 33.82 24.87 29.11
N PHE A 411 33.81 25.85 28.21
CA PHE A 411 34.63 25.80 26.99
C PHE A 411 35.84 26.71 27.06
N THR A 412 37.02 26.16 26.80
CA THR A 412 38.25 26.95 26.65
C THR A 412 39.03 26.55 25.41
N GLN A 413 39.51 27.54 24.67
CA GLN A 413 40.30 27.37 23.46
C GLN A 413 41.69 27.96 23.65
N ALA A 414 42.70 27.41 22.98
CA ALA A 414 44.08 27.88 23.01
C ALA A 414 44.77 27.70 21.65
N ALA A 415 45.77 28.54 21.38
CA ALA A 415 46.65 28.35 20.24
C ALA A 415 47.80 27.39 20.60
N ILE A 416 48.04 26.35 19.79
CA ILE A 416 49.09 25.35 20.01
C ILE A 416 50.48 25.99 19.91
N ALA A 417 50.68 26.91 18.97
CA ALA A 417 51.89 27.71 18.79
C ALA A 417 51.61 29.20 18.97
N SER A 418 52.53 29.89 19.66
CA SER A 418 52.41 31.33 19.91
C SER A 418 52.51 32.16 18.62
N VAL A 419 51.48 32.94 18.33
CA VAL A 419 51.45 33.89 17.20
C VAL A 419 51.81 35.30 17.69
N PRO A 420 52.73 36.05 17.02
CA PRO A 420 53.10 37.40 17.44
C PRO A 420 51.93 38.39 17.28
N GLY A 421 51.32 38.84 18.39
CA GLY A 421 50.29 39.89 18.37
C GLY A 421 49.13 39.79 19.37
N GLY A 422 48.98 38.68 20.09
CA GLY A 422 47.82 38.43 20.97
C GLY A 422 46.77 37.53 20.31
N PHE A 423 45.79 37.07 21.09
CA PHE A 423 44.89 35.94 20.81
C PHE A 423 44.13 36.03 19.47
N LEU A 424 44.17 34.95 18.67
CA LEU A 424 43.57 34.84 17.32
C LEU A 424 42.69 33.59 17.15
N VAL A 425 42.39 32.85 18.22
CA VAL A 425 41.47 31.71 18.19
C VAL A 425 40.22 32.13 18.96
N ALA A 426 39.04 31.95 18.37
CA ALA A 426 37.76 32.29 18.96
C ALA A 426 36.81 31.11 18.84
N GLY A 427 35.99 30.92 19.86
CA GLY A 427 35.05 29.81 19.92
C GLY A 427 34.25 29.80 21.21
N ASN A 428 33.16 29.07 21.19
CA ASN A 428 32.27 28.81 22.31
C ASN A 428 31.66 27.41 22.14
N ALA A 429 31.18 26.86 23.24
CA ALA A 429 30.25 25.74 23.19
C ALA A 429 29.02 26.09 24.02
N GLU A 430 27.85 25.68 23.58
CA GLU A 430 26.59 25.89 24.27
C GLU A 430 25.65 24.69 24.10
N PRO A 431 24.87 24.33 25.14
CA PRO A 431 23.88 23.29 25.00
C PRO A 431 22.74 23.80 24.10
N VAL A 432 22.21 22.88 23.30
CA VAL A 432 20.98 23.04 22.52
C VAL A 432 19.94 22.17 23.22
N ASP A 433 18.79 22.78 23.53
CA ASP A 433 17.69 22.08 24.19
C ASP A 433 17.29 20.84 23.37
N PRO A 434 16.96 19.71 24.02
CA PRO A 434 16.54 18.50 23.32
C PRO A 434 15.27 18.77 22.48
N SER A 435 15.11 17.97 21.44
CA SER A 435 13.80 17.87 20.77
C SER A 435 12.86 17.17 21.73
N VAL A 436 11.81 17.86 22.15
CA VAL A 436 10.80 17.31 23.04
C VAL A 436 9.61 16.89 22.18
N THR A 437 9.26 15.61 22.21
CA THR A 437 8.02 15.11 21.61
C THR A 437 6.98 15.02 22.73
N SER A 438 5.93 15.83 22.64
CA SER A 438 4.78 15.69 23.53
C SER A 438 4.01 14.44 23.16
N ASN A 439 3.78 13.56 24.13
CA ASN A 439 2.96 12.36 23.93
C ASN A 439 1.47 12.71 23.84
N LEU A 440 0.69 11.86 23.16
CA LEU A 440 -0.76 12.00 23.06
C LEU A 440 -1.48 11.36 24.26
N ILE A 441 -2.74 11.71 24.46
CA ILE A 441 -3.67 10.97 25.33
C ILE A 441 -4.18 9.79 24.50
N GLU A 442 -3.81 8.57 24.90
CA GLU A 442 -4.10 7.37 24.12
C GLU A 442 -4.97 6.39 24.91
N THR A 443 -5.70 5.52 24.23
CA THR A 443 -6.45 4.40 24.83
C THR A 443 -6.39 3.17 23.94
N ASN A 444 -6.48 1.99 24.55
CA ASN A 444 -6.44 0.73 23.82
C ASN A 444 -7.85 0.15 23.62
N LEU A 445 -8.09 -0.47 22.47
CA LEU A 445 -9.32 -1.17 22.12
C LEU A 445 -8.95 -2.53 21.51
N ILE A 446 -9.44 -3.62 22.10
CA ILE A 446 -9.30 -4.97 21.55
C ILE A 446 -10.62 -5.42 20.92
N LEU A 447 -10.56 -5.87 19.68
CA LEU A 447 -11.68 -6.43 18.94
C LEU A 447 -11.46 -7.93 18.72
N ASP A 448 -12.39 -8.73 19.24
CA ASP A 448 -12.29 -10.17 19.23
C ASP A 448 -13.63 -10.82 18.82
N ASN A 449 -13.80 -11.05 17.52
CA ASN A 449 -15.06 -11.54 16.93
C ASN A 449 -16.27 -10.62 17.23
N ALA A 450 -16.05 -9.30 17.22
CA ALA A 450 -17.12 -8.31 17.40
C ALA A 450 -18.15 -8.43 16.26
N GLY A 451 -19.42 -8.59 16.62
CA GLY A 451 -20.53 -8.76 15.67
C GLY A 451 -20.74 -10.21 15.17
N ARG A 452 -19.88 -11.17 15.57
CA ARG A 452 -19.96 -12.61 15.22
C ARG A 452 -20.13 -12.87 13.72
N GLY A 453 -19.36 -12.16 12.88
CA GLY A 453 -19.40 -12.24 11.42
C GLY A 453 -20.42 -11.31 10.73
N SER A 454 -21.25 -10.62 11.50
CA SER A 454 -22.06 -9.47 11.08
C SER A 454 -21.46 -8.17 11.64
N ILE A 455 -22.12 -7.02 11.46
CA ILE A 455 -21.67 -5.72 11.97
C ILE A 455 -22.19 -5.52 13.40
N ALA A 456 -21.29 -5.38 14.38
CA ALA A 456 -21.61 -4.87 15.72
C ALA A 456 -22.06 -3.41 15.65
N GLY A 457 -22.50 -2.84 16.77
CA GLY A 457 -22.93 -1.45 16.84
C GLY A 457 -21.76 -0.47 16.83
N ASN A 458 -22.03 0.72 17.36
CA ASN A 458 -21.08 1.82 17.49
C ASN A 458 -20.10 1.55 18.64
N VAL A 459 -18.83 1.92 18.45
CA VAL A 459 -17.83 1.98 19.50
C VAL A 459 -17.54 3.44 19.81
N THR A 460 -17.85 3.86 21.05
CA THR A 460 -17.67 5.25 21.50
C THR A 460 -16.78 5.32 22.73
N ILE A 461 -15.55 5.78 22.60
CA ILE A 461 -14.60 5.89 23.72
C ILE A 461 -14.07 7.32 23.81
N GLY A 462 -14.11 7.95 24.98
CA GLY A 462 -13.58 9.32 25.13
C GLY A 462 -13.80 9.92 26.51
N GLY A 463 -13.73 11.25 26.61
CA GLY A 463 -14.03 11.96 27.85
C GLY A 463 -15.53 12.11 28.14
N GLU A 464 -15.90 12.37 29.41
CA GLU A 464 -17.23 12.87 29.75
C GLU A 464 -17.52 14.22 29.06
N SER A 465 -18.81 14.48 28.76
CA SER A 465 -19.22 15.68 28.02
C SER A 465 -18.83 16.99 28.72
N ASN A 466 -18.22 17.92 27.98
CA ASN A 466 -17.72 19.25 28.42
C ASN A 466 -16.42 19.24 29.25
N SER A 467 -15.54 18.27 29.03
CA SER A 467 -14.21 18.22 29.65
C SER A 467 -13.18 19.13 28.98
N ASP A 468 -13.46 19.64 27.76
CA ASP A 468 -12.53 20.37 26.87
C ASP A 468 -11.23 19.59 26.58
N ILE A 469 -11.22 18.27 26.83
CA ILE A 469 -10.09 17.35 26.68
C ILE A 469 -10.68 16.00 26.25
N GLY A 470 -10.12 15.38 25.22
CA GLY A 470 -10.54 14.07 24.70
C GLY A 470 -9.43 13.03 24.75
N VAL A 471 -9.71 11.88 24.16
CA VAL A 471 -8.63 10.98 23.71
C VAL A 471 -8.05 11.61 22.43
N GLU A 472 -6.78 11.40 22.14
CA GLU A 472 -6.12 11.92 20.95
C GLU A 472 -5.68 10.77 20.01
N ARG A 473 -5.43 9.57 20.55
CA ARG A 473 -5.14 8.36 19.76
C ARG A 473 -5.94 7.13 20.22
N PHE A 474 -6.48 6.37 19.27
CA PHE A 474 -6.93 4.99 19.48
C PHE A 474 -5.86 3.98 19.06
N ASN A 475 -5.48 3.07 19.96
CA ASN A 475 -4.69 1.89 19.63
C ASN A 475 -5.64 0.68 19.55
N VAL A 476 -5.91 0.21 18.33
CA VAL A 476 -6.88 -0.83 18.02
C VAL A 476 -6.16 -2.12 17.68
N SER A 477 -6.43 -3.17 18.45
CA SER A 477 -5.86 -4.49 18.23
C SER A 477 -6.93 -5.51 17.87
N VAL A 478 -6.70 -6.26 16.80
CA VAL A 478 -7.68 -7.22 16.27
C VAL A 478 -7.17 -8.64 16.44
N ASP A 479 -7.87 -9.44 17.25
CA ASP A 479 -7.59 -10.87 17.39
C ASP A 479 -8.39 -11.66 16.34
N ARG A 480 -9.66 -11.98 16.62
CA ARG A 480 -10.56 -12.64 15.65
C ARG A 480 -11.36 -11.63 14.85
N GLY A 481 -11.68 -11.99 13.60
CA GLY A 481 -12.28 -11.09 12.61
C GLY A 481 -13.51 -10.34 13.14
N SER A 482 -13.48 -9.02 13.03
CA SER A 482 -14.37 -8.11 13.74
C SER A 482 -14.94 -7.05 12.81
N LYS A 483 -16.22 -6.70 13.01
CA LYS A 483 -16.89 -5.65 12.25
C LYS A 483 -17.65 -4.73 13.19
N ILE A 484 -17.36 -3.44 13.16
CA ILE A 484 -18.04 -2.42 13.97
C ILE A 484 -18.67 -1.35 13.05
N ALA A 485 -19.81 -0.79 13.48
CA ALA A 485 -20.51 0.22 12.68
C ALA A 485 -19.73 1.54 12.65
N SER A 486 -19.12 1.92 13.77
CA SER A 486 -18.29 3.11 13.86
C SER A 486 -17.25 3.01 14.98
N LEU A 487 -16.16 3.77 14.85
CA LEU A 487 -15.18 4.02 15.90
C LEU A 487 -15.03 5.54 16.08
N VAL A 488 -15.61 6.07 17.15
CA VAL A 488 -15.73 7.52 17.37
C VAL A 488 -15.51 7.87 18.84
N GLN A 489 -15.33 9.16 19.12
CA GLN A 489 -15.39 9.69 20.47
C GLN A 489 -16.80 10.14 20.86
N SER A 490 -16.97 10.44 22.16
CA SER A 490 -18.17 11.11 22.62
C SER A 490 -18.29 12.47 21.93
N GLY A 491 -19.44 12.77 21.32
CA GLY A 491 -19.61 13.92 20.42
C GLY A 491 -19.40 15.33 21.00
N ALA A 492 -19.00 15.46 22.27
CA ALA A 492 -18.53 16.73 22.84
C ALA A 492 -17.01 16.95 22.63
N ASN A 493 -16.26 15.89 22.31
CA ASN A 493 -14.80 15.87 22.23
C ASN A 493 -14.29 15.28 20.89
N SER A 494 -15.16 15.05 19.90
CA SER A 494 -14.78 14.38 18.64
C SER A 494 -13.68 15.10 17.85
N SER A 495 -13.51 16.41 18.05
CA SER A 495 -12.43 17.20 17.44
C SER A 495 -11.05 16.98 18.08
N GLU A 496 -10.97 16.22 19.17
CA GLU A 496 -9.71 15.92 19.86
C GLU A 496 -9.06 14.64 19.35
N LEU A 497 -9.80 13.76 18.66
CA LEU A 497 -9.20 12.55 18.07
C LEU A 497 -8.34 12.96 16.87
N GLU A 498 -7.07 12.59 16.92
CA GLU A 498 -6.11 12.90 15.87
C GLU A 498 -5.65 11.64 15.13
N GLU A 499 -5.54 10.51 15.84
CA GLU A 499 -4.88 9.32 15.31
C GLU A 499 -5.62 8.00 15.62
N ILE A 500 -5.60 7.07 14.68
CA ILE A 500 -6.04 5.69 14.87
C ILE A 500 -4.92 4.75 14.41
N TYR A 501 -4.43 3.92 15.31
CA TYR A 501 -3.42 2.91 15.05
C TYR A 501 -4.09 1.55 15.10
N ILE A 502 -3.86 0.72 14.09
CA ILE A 502 -4.51 -0.58 13.91
C ILE A 502 -3.41 -1.64 13.78
N ASP A 503 -3.47 -2.64 14.65
CA ASP A 503 -2.59 -3.81 14.61
C ASP A 503 -3.40 -5.11 14.73
N SER A 504 -2.70 -6.24 14.61
CA SER A 504 -3.26 -7.57 14.77
C SER A 504 -2.66 -8.30 15.97
N MET A 505 -3.46 -9.20 16.52
CA MET A 505 -3.09 -10.13 17.59
C MET A 505 -3.19 -11.57 17.09
N GLY A 506 -3.10 -12.54 18.02
CA GLY A 506 -2.94 -13.98 17.77
C GLY A 506 -3.61 -14.56 16.51
N ALA A 507 -4.88 -14.29 16.24
CA ALA A 507 -5.61 -14.89 15.12
C ALA A 507 -5.59 -14.09 13.80
N ASN A 508 -5.01 -12.88 13.75
CA ASN A 508 -4.93 -12.02 12.56
C ASN A 508 -6.28 -11.87 11.83
N GLY A 509 -7.31 -11.50 12.57
CA GLY A 509 -8.66 -11.35 12.05
C GLY A 509 -8.85 -10.16 11.12
N ASP A 510 -9.71 -10.31 10.11
CA ASP A 510 -10.15 -9.20 9.26
C ASP A 510 -10.87 -8.11 10.06
N LEU A 511 -10.75 -6.87 9.61
CA LEU A 511 -11.37 -5.71 10.26
C LEU A 511 -12.29 -4.94 9.31
N TYR A 512 -13.47 -4.59 9.78
CA TYR A 512 -14.37 -3.64 9.15
C TYR A 512 -14.74 -2.53 10.14
N ILE A 513 -14.53 -1.28 9.75
CA ILE A 513 -15.00 -0.08 10.45
C ILE A 513 -15.88 0.72 9.49
N GLY A 514 -17.18 0.81 9.78
CA GLY A 514 -18.11 1.53 8.91
C GLY A 514 -17.77 3.01 8.77
N THR A 515 -17.67 3.74 9.89
CA THR A 515 -17.31 5.17 9.92
C THR A 515 -16.33 5.49 11.05
N VAL A 516 -15.57 6.57 10.91
CA VAL A 516 -14.71 7.15 11.95
C VAL A 516 -15.02 8.64 12.14
N ASP A 517 -14.45 9.28 13.15
CA ASP A 517 -14.51 10.75 13.28
C ASP A 517 -13.78 11.44 12.10
N ALA A 518 -14.20 12.66 11.79
CA ALA A 518 -13.59 13.49 10.76
C ALA A 518 -12.32 14.21 11.27
N ASP A 519 -11.58 14.87 10.37
CA ASP A 519 -10.43 15.73 10.69
C ASP A 519 -9.26 15.00 11.38
N LEU A 520 -9.11 13.70 11.12
CA LEU A 520 -8.00 12.91 11.63
C LEU A 520 -6.68 13.30 10.96
N ASN A 521 -5.59 13.28 11.71
CA ASN A 521 -4.25 13.40 11.17
C ASN A 521 -3.82 12.08 10.51
N VAL A 522 -3.98 10.95 11.21
CA VAL A 522 -3.42 9.68 10.77
C VAL A 522 -4.34 8.49 11.07
N ILE A 523 -4.51 7.62 10.08
CA ILE A 523 -4.90 6.23 10.29
C ILE A 523 -3.72 5.36 9.86
N ASN A 524 -3.10 4.66 10.81
CA ASN A 524 -1.93 3.81 10.60
C ASN A 524 -2.29 2.34 10.83
N ALA A 525 -2.26 1.55 9.77
CA ALA A 525 -2.48 0.10 9.77
C ALA A 525 -1.26 -0.67 9.24
N THR A 526 -0.05 -0.09 9.37
CA THR A 526 1.18 -0.74 8.88
C THR A 526 1.54 -2.04 9.60
N ALA A 527 1.02 -2.25 10.81
CA ALA A 527 1.20 -3.46 11.62
C ALA A 527 -0.03 -4.40 11.60
N PHE A 528 -1.01 -4.13 10.75
CA PHE A 528 -2.19 -4.97 10.62
C PHE A 528 -1.88 -6.18 9.73
N GLU A 529 -2.15 -7.39 10.22
CA GLU A 529 -1.83 -8.68 9.57
C GLU A 529 -3.08 -9.42 9.10
N GLY A 530 -4.28 -8.86 9.33
CA GLY A 530 -5.54 -9.42 8.82
C GLY A 530 -5.59 -9.41 7.29
N ALA A 531 -6.29 -10.37 6.69
CA ALA A 531 -6.30 -10.51 5.24
C ALA A 531 -7.06 -9.37 4.54
N ASN A 532 -8.08 -8.81 5.21
CA ASN A 532 -8.88 -7.70 4.70
C ASN A 532 -9.06 -6.60 5.75
N LEU A 533 -8.85 -5.35 5.34
CA LEU A 533 -9.13 -4.14 6.12
C LEU A 533 -10.12 -3.26 5.35
N SER A 534 -11.28 -2.99 5.92
CA SER A 534 -12.26 -2.08 5.33
C SER A 534 -12.56 -0.90 6.25
N ILE A 535 -12.44 0.32 5.73
CA ILE A 535 -12.77 1.57 6.44
C ILE A 535 -13.53 2.52 5.51
N GLY A 536 -14.65 3.06 5.98
CA GLY A 536 -15.40 4.11 5.28
C GLY A 536 -16.57 3.63 4.43
N GLU A 537 -16.82 2.31 4.37
CA GLU A 537 -17.99 1.76 3.65
C GLU A 537 -19.34 2.16 4.27
N GLY A 538 -19.38 2.51 5.56
CA GLY A 538 -20.58 3.05 6.23
C GLY A 538 -20.80 4.55 5.96
N GLY A 539 -19.74 5.25 5.53
CA GLY A 539 -19.66 6.67 5.25
C GLY A 539 -18.19 7.07 5.11
N PRO A 540 -17.83 7.92 4.12
CA PRO A 540 -16.44 8.20 3.79
C PRO A 540 -15.69 8.79 4.98
N VAL A 541 -14.39 8.46 5.07
CA VAL A 541 -13.48 9.09 6.03
C VAL A 541 -13.26 10.54 5.59
N SER A 542 -13.83 11.48 6.33
CA SER A 542 -13.75 12.89 5.99
C SER A 542 -12.45 13.52 6.49
N ASP A 543 -11.77 14.25 5.61
CA ASP A 543 -10.73 15.21 5.97
C ASP A 543 -9.49 14.62 6.67
N LEU A 544 -9.20 13.35 6.39
CA LEU A 544 -7.98 12.67 6.83
C LEU A 544 -6.74 13.32 6.18
N VAL A 545 -5.60 13.34 6.87
CA VAL A 545 -4.31 13.78 6.29
C VAL A 545 -3.49 12.60 5.75
N VAL A 546 -3.43 11.48 6.48
CA VAL A 546 -2.71 10.27 6.03
C VAL A 546 -3.44 8.99 6.40
N PHE A 547 -3.67 8.12 5.41
CA PHE A 547 -3.90 6.69 5.60
C PHE A 547 -2.63 5.92 5.22
N ASN A 548 -2.16 5.01 6.08
CA ASN A 548 -0.96 4.22 5.81
C ASN A 548 -1.10 2.76 6.25
N SER A 549 -1.12 1.82 5.29
CA SER A 549 -1.01 0.38 5.48
C SER A 549 0.16 -0.24 4.70
N SER A 550 1.12 0.58 4.23
CA SER A 550 2.25 0.13 3.39
C SER A 550 3.14 -0.98 3.96
N GLY A 551 3.12 -1.19 5.28
CA GLY A 551 3.82 -2.30 5.95
C GLY A 551 3.11 -3.65 5.88
N SER A 552 1.86 -3.69 5.42
CA SER A 552 0.97 -4.85 5.44
C SER A 552 0.80 -5.48 4.05
N SER A 553 0.46 -6.77 3.99
CA SER A 553 -0.04 -7.43 2.78
C SER A 553 -1.57 -7.53 2.73
N THR A 554 -2.28 -6.78 3.57
CA THR A 554 -3.74 -6.77 3.66
C THR A 554 -4.36 -6.18 2.40
N ASN A 555 -5.50 -6.71 1.97
CA ASN A 555 -6.33 -6.07 0.95
C ASN A 555 -7.14 -4.95 1.62
N VAL A 556 -6.94 -3.72 1.19
CA VAL A 556 -7.61 -2.55 1.75
C VAL A 556 -8.84 -2.18 0.93
N THR A 557 -9.98 -1.99 1.58
CA THR A 557 -11.09 -1.19 1.04
C THR A 557 -11.13 0.13 1.80
N PHE A 558 -10.90 1.26 1.12
CA PHE A 558 -10.84 2.56 1.76
C PHE A 558 -11.65 3.61 0.99
N ILE A 559 -12.61 4.24 1.68
CA ILE A 559 -13.45 5.29 1.11
C ILE A 559 -13.20 6.61 1.86
N ALA A 560 -12.79 7.65 1.13
CA ALA A 560 -12.47 8.96 1.68
C ALA A 560 -13.17 10.11 0.97
N ASP A 561 -13.33 11.21 1.70
CA ASP A 561 -13.85 12.49 1.23
C ASP A 561 -12.95 13.59 1.81
N TYR A 562 -12.26 14.34 0.96
CA TYR A 562 -11.36 15.39 1.38
C TYR A 562 -11.83 16.75 0.87
N ASP A 563 -12.20 17.65 1.79
CA ASP A 563 -12.58 19.03 1.50
C ASP A 563 -11.45 19.99 1.90
N GLY A 564 -10.79 20.56 0.89
CA GLY A 564 -9.78 21.61 1.04
C GLY A 564 -10.32 22.96 1.51
N ASN A 565 -11.64 23.18 1.48
CA ASN A 565 -12.22 24.47 1.76
C ASN A 565 -11.98 24.91 3.20
N GLY A 566 -11.38 26.09 3.36
CA GLY A 566 -11.10 26.63 4.69
C GLY A 566 -9.81 26.11 5.32
N ARG A 567 -9.04 25.26 4.61
CA ARG A 567 -7.71 24.81 5.02
C ARG A 567 -6.58 25.74 4.58
N ALA A 568 -5.43 25.65 5.23
CA ALA A 568 -4.24 26.40 4.85
C ALA A 568 -3.58 25.77 3.62
N SER A 569 -2.80 26.53 2.85
CA SER A 569 -2.20 26.02 1.60
C SER A 569 -1.24 24.83 1.79
N ASP A 570 -0.66 24.66 2.98
CA ASP A 570 0.18 23.53 3.39
C ASP A 570 -0.62 22.31 3.89
N ALA A 571 -1.94 22.46 4.08
CA ALA A 571 -2.89 21.43 4.46
C ALA A 571 -3.91 21.18 3.33
N GLN A 572 -3.44 21.10 2.08
CA GLN A 572 -4.24 20.81 0.89
C GLN A 572 -4.01 19.39 0.36
N ALA A 573 -3.23 18.56 1.06
CA ALA A 573 -2.83 17.26 0.57
C ALA A 573 -3.29 16.15 1.52
N PHE A 574 -3.96 15.14 0.96
CA PHE A 574 -4.29 13.89 1.62
C PHE A 574 -3.48 12.75 0.98
N THR A 575 -2.91 11.87 1.80
CA THR A 575 -2.06 10.76 1.34
C THR A 575 -2.65 9.40 1.74
N ILE A 576 -2.70 8.47 0.80
CA ILE A 576 -3.08 7.07 0.99
C ILE A 576 -1.88 6.20 0.56
N ASN A 577 -1.31 5.44 1.47
CA ASN A 577 -0.24 4.49 1.17
C ASN A 577 -0.68 3.09 1.54
N THR A 578 -0.71 2.17 0.59
CA THR A 578 -1.02 0.77 0.80
C THR A 578 0.17 -0.13 0.47
N GLY A 579 0.07 -1.40 0.88
CA GLY A 579 1.14 -2.38 0.75
C GLY A 579 1.09 -3.14 -0.56
N VAL A 580 1.22 -4.46 -0.50
CA VAL A 580 1.20 -5.35 -1.69
C VAL A 580 -0.15 -6.06 -1.89
N GLY A 581 -1.17 -5.69 -1.10
CA GLY A 581 -2.52 -6.24 -1.22
C GLY A 581 -3.23 -5.75 -2.47
N SER A 582 -4.32 -6.41 -2.85
CA SER A 582 -5.22 -5.92 -3.90
C SER A 582 -6.19 -4.93 -3.29
N ASP A 583 -5.92 -3.64 -3.48
CA ASP A 583 -6.64 -2.58 -2.78
C ASP A 583 -7.77 -1.97 -3.63
N VAL A 584 -8.85 -1.55 -2.97
CA VAL A 584 -9.97 -0.81 -3.56
C VAL A 584 -10.07 0.54 -2.85
N ILE A 585 -9.72 1.60 -3.56
CA ILE A 585 -9.63 2.96 -3.03
C ILE A 585 -10.64 3.84 -3.77
N THR A 586 -11.50 4.51 -3.02
CA THR A 586 -12.43 5.51 -3.55
C THR A 586 -12.20 6.83 -2.80
N ALA A 587 -11.88 7.90 -3.52
CA ALA A 587 -11.60 9.19 -2.90
C ALA A 587 -12.30 10.33 -3.65
N ASP A 588 -13.08 11.12 -2.93
CA ASP A 588 -13.60 12.41 -3.39
C ASP A 588 -12.66 13.52 -2.91
N VAL A 589 -12.27 14.42 -3.81
CA VAL A 589 -11.33 15.52 -3.50
C VAL A 589 -11.90 16.82 -4.01
N THR A 590 -12.20 17.74 -3.09
CA THR A 590 -12.84 19.01 -3.42
C THR A 590 -12.14 20.21 -2.79
N GLY A 591 -12.40 21.39 -3.35
CA GLY A 591 -12.09 22.68 -2.72
C GLY A 591 -10.68 23.22 -2.93
N THR A 592 -10.50 24.46 -2.46
CA THR A 592 -9.24 25.22 -2.52
C THR A 592 -8.88 25.81 -1.17
N SER A 593 -7.58 26.07 -0.98
CA SER A 593 -7.06 26.70 0.23
C SER A 593 -7.77 28.01 0.55
N THR A 594 -7.71 28.43 1.81
CA THR A 594 -8.19 29.74 2.30
C THR A 594 -7.70 30.96 1.50
N SER A 595 -6.57 30.83 0.81
CA SER A 595 -6.02 31.87 -0.06
C SER A 595 -6.64 31.89 -1.46
N GLY A 596 -7.34 30.83 -1.85
CA GLY A 596 -7.84 30.54 -3.20
C GLY A 596 -6.73 30.25 -4.21
N SER A 597 -5.50 29.99 -3.77
CA SER A 597 -4.31 29.90 -4.64
C SER A 597 -3.81 28.47 -4.89
N THR A 598 -4.39 27.48 -4.21
CA THR A 598 -3.94 26.08 -4.21
C THR A 598 -5.19 25.20 -4.12
N THR A 599 -5.37 24.30 -5.08
CA THR A 599 -6.40 23.25 -5.07
C THR A 599 -6.04 22.17 -4.06
N ALA A 600 -7.03 21.45 -3.54
CA ALA A 600 -6.78 20.19 -2.84
C ALA A 600 -6.16 19.15 -3.77
N SER A 601 -5.43 18.21 -3.20
CA SER A 601 -4.77 17.12 -3.91
C SER A 601 -4.82 15.81 -3.12
N VAL A 602 -4.93 14.68 -3.83
CA VAL A 602 -4.72 13.35 -3.25
C VAL A 602 -3.47 12.70 -3.82
N THR A 603 -2.73 11.99 -2.97
CA THR A 603 -1.63 11.12 -3.38
C THR A 603 -1.92 9.70 -2.94
N ILE A 604 -1.91 8.76 -3.88
CA ILE A 604 -2.16 7.34 -3.65
C ILE A 604 -0.93 6.56 -4.09
N THR A 605 -0.38 5.76 -3.18
CA THR A 605 0.71 4.84 -3.50
C THR A 605 0.38 3.41 -3.06
N SER A 606 0.74 2.44 -3.89
CA SER A 606 0.70 1.01 -3.56
C SER A 606 2.01 0.35 -3.98
N ALA A 607 2.46 -0.66 -3.22
CA ALA A 607 3.66 -1.42 -3.55
C ALA A 607 3.41 -2.56 -4.55
N GLY A 608 2.14 -2.95 -4.78
CA GLY A 608 1.74 -3.97 -5.74
C GLY A 608 0.31 -4.46 -5.53
N GLY A 609 -0.01 -5.65 -6.06
CA GLY A 609 -1.37 -6.19 -6.02
C GLY A 609 -2.22 -5.67 -7.18
N ASP A 610 -3.36 -6.31 -7.44
CA ASP A 610 -4.32 -5.83 -8.44
C ASP A 610 -5.21 -4.76 -7.79
N ASN A 611 -4.93 -3.48 -8.01
CA ASN A 611 -5.58 -2.36 -7.34
C ASN A 611 -6.68 -1.71 -8.19
N ILE A 612 -7.71 -1.19 -7.53
CA ILE A 612 -8.77 -0.40 -8.14
C ILE A 612 -8.82 0.96 -7.44
N VAL A 613 -8.55 2.03 -8.19
CA VAL A 613 -8.58 3.41 -7.71
C VAL A 613 -9.66 4.17 -8.47
N THR A 614 -10.59 4.78 -7.75
CA THR A 614 -11.64 5.64 -8.31
C THR A 614 -11.61 7.00 -7.62
N LEU A 615 -11.47 8.04 -8.42
CA LEU A 615 -11.32 9.41 -7.97
C LEU A 615 -12.49 10.23 -8.49
N THR A 616 -12.96 11.18 -7.68
CA THR A 616 -13.94 12.18 -8.09
C THR A 616 -13.54 13.57 -7.59
N SER A 617 -14.07 14.60 -8.22
CA SER A 617 -13.92 15.98 -7.78
C SER A 617 -15.16 16.81 -8.12
N ASP A 618 -15.20 18.07 -7.69
CA ASP A 618 -16.26 18.99 -8.08
C ASP A 618 -15.91 19.76 -9.37
N ASN A 619 -16.90 19.92 -10.25
CA ASN A 619 -16.76 20.59 -11.55
C ASN A 619 -16.45 22.10 -11.47
N THR A 620 -16.23 22.68 -10.28
CA THR A 620 -15.99 24.11 -10.13
C THR A 620 -14.52 24.47 -10.02
N GLU A 621 -13.70 23.58 -9.44
CA GLU A 621 -12.24 23.72 -9.28
C GLU A 621 -11.60 22.33 -9.46
N ILE A 622 -10.96 22.06 -10.61
CA ILE A 622 -10.35 20.75 -10.89
C ILE A 622 -9.20 20.50 -9.90
N ASN A 623 -9.32 19.44 -9.11
CA ASN A 623 -8.36 19.04 -8.09
C ASN A 623 -7.30 18.08 -8.65
N GLU A 624 -6.13 18.04 -7.99
CA GLU A 624 -4.97 17.28 -8.43
C GLU A 624 -4.98 15.87 -7.85
N ALA A 625 -4.67 14.85 -8.66
CA ALA A 625 -4.53 13.48 -8.20
C ALA A 625 -3.21 12.87 -8.66
N PHE A 626 -2.45 12.30 -7.73
CA PHE A 626 -1.20 11.60 -7.99
C PHE A 626 -1.36 10.13 -7.61
N VAL A 627 -1.27 9.23 -8.58
CA VAL A 627 -1.42 7.79 -8.37
C VAL A 627 -0.14 7.10 -8.80
N THR A 628 0.46 6.29 -7.92
CA THR A 628 1.64 5.47 -8.22
C THR A 628 1.44 4.07 -7.67
N LEU A 629 1.17 3.12 -8.55
CA LEU A 629 0.93 1.73 -8.20
C LEU A 629 2.16 0.87 -8.53
N GLY A 630 2.08 -0.40 -8.13
CA GLY A 630 3.21 -1.31 -8.14
C GLY A 630 3.16 -2.29 -9.30
N SER A 631 3.27 -3.59 -8.97
CA SER A 631 2.99 -4.65 -9.95
C SER A 631 1.64 -5.28 -9.68
N GLY A 632 0.88 -5.58 -10.72
CA GLY A 632 -0.47 -6.11 -10.66
C GLY A 632 -1.24 -5.69 -11.89
N SER A 633 -2.47 -6.17 -12.06
CA SER A 633 -3.39 -5.62 -13.07
C SER A 633 -4.21 -4.53 -12.40
N ASP A 634 -3.78 -3.29 -12.55
CA ASP A 634 -4.36 -2.14 -11.88
C ASP A 634 -5.46 -1.48 -12.72
N THR A 635 -6.39 -0.80 -12.05
CA THR A 635 -7.42 0.02 -12.71
C THR A 635 -7.50 1.37 -12.02
N VAL A 636 -7.30 2.45 -12.77
CA VAL A 636 -7.39 3.83 -12.29
C VAL A 636 -8.46 4.58 -13.07
N THR A 637 -9.40 5.18 -12.36
CA THR A 637 -10.43 6.07 -12.93
C THR A 637 -10.29 7.45 -12.31
N GLY A 638 -9.90 8.44 -13.12
CA GLY A 638 -9.63 9.82 -12.69
C GLY A 638 -10.85 10.74 -12.64
N GLU A 639 -11.89 10.45 -13.42
CA GLU A 639 -13.10 11.28 -13.58
C GLU A 639 -12.77 12.79 -13.67
N GLU A 640 -13.32 13.63 -12.79
CA GLU A 640 -13.17 15.09 -12.83
C GLU A 640 -11.81 15.64 -12.31
N THR A 641 -10.75 14.83 -12.20
CA THR A 641 -9.45 15.24 -11.63
C THR A 641 -8.40 15.62 -12.69
N HIS A 642 -7.37 16.36 -12.27
CA HIS A 642 -6.10 16.43 -13.00
C HIS A 642 -5.26 15.21 -12.60
N LEU A 643 -5.32 14.16 -13.40
CA LEU A 643 -4.70 12.88 -13.06
C LEU A 643 -3.25 12.81 -13.53
N THR A 644 -2.34 12.58 -12.58
CA THR A 644 -1.00 12.04 -12.86
C THR A 644 -0.94 10.60 -12.35
N ALA A 645 -0.91 9.61 -13.24
CA ALA A 645 -0.93 8.19 -12.88
C ALA A 645 0.27 7.43 -13.43
N SER A 646 0.84 6.54 -12.61
CA SER A 646 1.78 5.51 -13.03
C SER A 646 1.36 4.18 -12.42
N THR A 647 1.01 3.18 -13.24
CA THR A 647 0.43 1.91 -12.75
C THR A 647 1.47 0.80 -12.62
N GLY A 648 2.53 0.82 -13.42
CA GLY A 648 3.75 0.07 -13.13
C GLY A 648 3.90 -1.17 -13.99
N ALA A 649 3.69 -2.37 -13.48
CA ALA A 649 3.90 -3.59 -14.28
C ALA A 649 2.73 -4.57 -14.17
N GLY A 650 2.19 -4.99 -15.30
CA GLY A 650 1.01 -5.84 -15.41
C GLY A 650 0.09 -5.29 -16.50
N SER A 651 -1.10 -5.87 -16.67
CA SER A 651 -2.05 -5.38 -17.67
C SER A 651 -3.00 -4.39 -17.01
N ASP A 652 -2.73 -3.11 -17.19
CA ASP A 652 -3.36 -2.02 -16.48
C ASP A 652 -4.45 -1.35 -17.31
N VAL A 653 -5.38 -0.69 -16.63
CA VAL A 653 -6.45 0.09 -17.25
C VAL A 653 -6.49 1.48 -16.64
N ILE A 654 -6.36 2.52 -17.46
CA ILE A 654 -6.42 3.91 -17.00
C ILE A 654 -7.53 4.63 -17.77
N TYR A 655 -8.55 5.09 -17.07
CA TYR A 655 -9.53 6.04 -17.56
C TYR A 655 -9.16 7.42 -17.00
N THR A 656 -8.55 8.28 -17.81
CA THR A 656 -8.11 9.61 -17.34
C THR A 656 -9.30 10.47 -16.95
N GLU A 657 -10.28 10.53 -17.84
CA GLU A 657 -11.52 11.28 -17.72
C GLU A 657 -12.60 10.54 -18.50
N ASN A 658 -13.68 10.13 -17.84
CA ASN A 658 -14.73 9.30 -18.44
C ASN A 658 -16.12 9.71 -17.92
N THR A 659 -16.32 11.02 -17.76
CA THR A 659 -17.48 11.62 -17.07
C THR A 659 -18.73 11.76 -17.96
N GLY A 660 -18.58 11.64 -19.28
CA GLY A 660 -19.65 11.75 -20.25
C GLY A 660 -20.64 10.58 -20.21
N ASP A 661 -21.86 10.81 -20.73
CA ASP A 661 -22.87 9.77 -20.86
C ASP A 661 -22.36 8.65 -21.78
N LYS A 662 -22.66 7.40 -21.43
CA LYS A 662 -22.25 6.21 -22.21
C LYS A 662 -23.24 5.88 -23.32
N ALA A 663 -22.74 5.36 -24.44
CA ALA A 663 -23.58 4.94 -25.56
C ALA A 663 -24.06 3.50 -25.45
N ILE A 664 -25.20 3.21 -26.10
CA ILE A 664 -25.74 1.85 -26.22
C ILE A 664 -26.04 1.55 -27.68
N ALA A 665 -25.51 0.44 -28.18
CA ALA A 665 -25.82 -0.12 -29.49
C ALA A 665 -26.66 -1.40 -29.36
N GLU A 666 -27.66 -1.54 -30.22
CA GLU A 666 -28.57 -2.69 -30.18
C GLU A 666 -28.76 -3.32 -31.57
N LEU A 667 -28.81 -4.64 -31.58
CA LEU A 667 -29.27 -5.44 -32.72
C LEU A 667 -30.47 -6.26 -32.30
N PHE A 668 -31.66 -5.81 -32.71
CA PHE A 668 -32.94 -6.41 -32.33
C PHE A 668 -33.09 -7.83 -32.88
N ALA A 669 -33.79 -8.69 -32.11
CA ALA A 669 -34.15 -10.03 -32.57
C ALA A 669 -34.91 -10.01 -33.92
N GLY A 670 -34.48 -10.85 -34.86
CA GLY A 670 -34.96 -10.85 -36.25
C GLY A 670 -34.46 -9.67 -37.08
N GLY A 671 -33.51 -8.89 -36.55
CA GLY A 671 -32.84 -7.79 -37.22
C GLY A 671 -31.72 -8.26 -38.14
N ALA A 672 -31.13 -9.45 -37.89
CA ALA A 672 -30.08 -9.99 -38.73
C ALA A 672 -30.59 -10.28 -40.15
N ASN A 673 -29.94 -9.71 -41.15
CA ASN A 673 -30.21 -9.85 -42.57
C ASN A 673 -29.55 -11.11 -43.17
N LEU A 674 -29.81 -12.26 -42.55
CA LEU A 674 -29.27 -13.56 -42.95
C LEU A 674 -29.99 -14.04 -44.23
N GLY A 675 -29.29 -13.98 -45.37
CA GLY A 675 -29.85 -14.26 -46.70
C GLY A 675 -30.62 -15.59 -46.78
N THR A 676 -31.82 -15.59 -47.39
CA THR A 676 -32.70 -16.78 -47.48
C THR A 676 -32.77 -17.43 -48.87
N THR A 677 -31.84 -17.11 -49.78
CA THR A 677 -31.92 -17.59 -51.18
C THR A 677 -31.19 -18.90 -51.44
N GLY A 678 -31.97 -19.99 -51.44
CA GLY A 678 -32.01 -20.90 -52.58
C GLY A 678 -31.13 -22.14 -52.56
N ALA A 679 -31.41 -23.08 -51.64
CA ALA A 679 -31.24 -24.49 -51.99
C ALA A 679 -32.22 -24.84 -53.11
N GLY A 680 -31.85 -25.65 -54.09
CA GLY A 680 -32.61 -25.89 -55.32
C GLY A 680 -33.94 -26.64 -55.18
N THR A 681 -34.68 -26.52 -54.07
CA THR A 681 -36.04 -27.07 -53.83
C THR A 681 -36.91 -26.10 -52.99
N ALA A 682 -38.17 -26.47 -52.74
CA ALA A 682 -39.31 -25.57 -52.44
C ALA A 682 -39.35 -24.92 -51.03
N ALA A 683 -38.29 -24.97 -50.22
CA ALA A 683 -38.26 -24.42 -48.85
C ALA A 683 -37.14 -23.38 -48.66
N LEU A 684 -37.47 -22.26 -48.01
CA LEU A 684 -36.52 -21.22 -47.60
C LEU A 684 -35.78 -21.72 -46.35
N VAL A 685 -34.52 -22.14 -46.49
CA VAL A 685 -33.63 -22.44 -45.37
C VAL A 685 -33.21 -21.14 -44.71
N ASN A 686 -33.29 -21.05 -43.38
CA ASN A 686 -32.81 -19.89 -42.63
C ASN A 686 -31.29 -20.01 -42.45
N ALA A 687 -30.53 -19.02 -42.94
CA ALA A 687 -29.07 -19.02 -42.84
C ALA A 687 -28.57 -19.00 -41.37
N SER A 688 -29.37 -18.52 -40.41
CA SER A 688 -29.04 -18.61 -38.97
C SER A 688 -28.92 -20.04 -38.45
N GLN A 689 -29.41 -21.03 -39.19
CA GLN A 689 -29.29 -22.45 -38.84
C GLN A 689 -27.98 -23.09 -39.33
N LEU A 690 -27.20 -22.36 -40.13
CA LEU A 690 -26.00 -22.85 -40.82
C LEU A 690 -24.73 -22.15 -40.32
N LEU A 691 -24.63 -21.92 -39.01
CA LEU A 691 -23.48 -21.29 -38.38
C LEU A 691 -22.63 -22.29 -37.56
N TYR A 692 -22.98 -23.59 -37.59
CA TYR A 692 -22.22 -24.61 -36.88
C TYR A 692 -20.76 -24.68 -37.38
N GLY A 693 -19.81 -24.60 -36.46
CA GLY A 693 -18.37 -24.63 -36.76
C GLY A 693 -17.86 -23.36 -37.45
N ARG A 694 -18.64 -22.28 -37.42
CA ARG A 694 -18.24 -20.94 -37.84
C ARG A 694 -17.88 -20.10 -36.62
N SER A 695 -17.08 -19.08 -36.83
CA SER A 695 -16.79 -18.04 -35.85
C SER A 695 -17.47 -16.73 -36.24
N VAL A 696 -17.77 -15.89 -35.26
CA VAL A 696 -18.14 -14.49 -35.46
C VAL A 696 -16.94 -13.62 -35.12
N GLN A 697 -16.61 -12.69 -36.01
CA GLN A 697 -15.74 -11.56 -35.75
C GLN A 697 -16.62 -10.35 -35.41
N VAL A 698 -16.23 -9.62 -34.38
CA VAL A 698 -16.88 -8.40 -33.94
C VAL A 698 -15.85 -7.30 -34.04
N THR A 699 -16.14 -6.27 -34.83
CA THR A 699 -15.34 -5.04 -34.88
C THR A 699 -16.07 -3.97 -34.08
N VAL A 700 -15.38 -3.37 -33.12
CA VAL A 700 -15.91 -2.30 -32.25
C VAL A 700 -15.10 -1.03 -32.53
N ALA A 701 -15.73 -0.05 -33.18
CA ALA A 701 -15.09 1.25 -33.40
C ALA A 701 -15.19 2.12 -32.14
N MET A 702 -14.16 2.94 -31.89
CA MET A 702 -14.17 3.96 -30.85
C MET A 702 -14.32 5.35 -31.48
N PRO A 703 -14.71 6.38 -30.71
CA PRO A 703 -14.71 7.75 -31.19
C PRO A 703 -13.26 8.21 -31.28
N GLU A 704 -12.78 8.45 -32.49
CA GLU A 704 -11.49 9.08 -32.76
C GLU A 704 -11.75 10.38 -33.53
N GLU A 705 -10.92 11.41 -33.35
CA GLU A 705 -11.23 12.77 -33.81
C GLU A 705 -11.25 12.87 -35.34
N LEU A 706 -12.42 12.64 -35.97
CA LEU A 706 -12.73 13.15 -37.30
C LEU A 706 -14.17 13.62 -37.40
N VAL A 707 -14.34 14.74 -38.12
CA VAL A 707 -15.60 15.45 -38.44
C VAL A 707 -16.66 14.55 -39.12
N THR A 708 -16.31 13.31 -39.43
CA THR A 708 -17.20 12.19 -39.77
C THR A 708 -16.54 10.91 -39.27
N MET A 709 -17.10 10.28 -38.24
CA MET A 709 -16.73 8.92 -37.87
C MET A 709 -16.86 8.01 -39.10
N THR A 710 -15.94 7.06 -39.26
CA THR A 710 -16.08 5.97 -40.22
C THR A 710 -16.95 4.86 -39.61
N ASP A 711 -17.56 4.04 -40.47
CA ASP A 711 -18.29 2.86 -39.99
C ASP A 711 -17.24 1.86 -39.48
N ALA A 712 -17.50 1.19 -38.35
CA ALA A 712 -16.74 0.04 -37.92
C ALA A 712 -16.54 -0.92 -39.09
N ASP A 713 -15.28 -1.09 -39.48
CA ASP A 713 -14.86 -1.81 -40.67
C ASP A 713 -13.62 -2.62 -40.31
N SER A 714 -13.72 -3.94 -40.49
CA SER A 714 -12.69 -4.86 -40.00
C SER A 714 -11.32 -4.52 -40.58
N PHE A 715 -10.33 -4.47 -39.70
CA PHE A 715 -8.93 -4.13 -39.97
C PHE A 715 -8.73 -2.68 -40.45
N VAL A 716 -9.77 -1.84 -40.46
CA VAL A 716 -9.71 -0.46 -40.94
C VAL A 716 -10.00 0.51 -39.81
N ASP A 717 -11.08 0.29 -39.06
CA ASP A 717 -11.54 1.18 -38.00
C ASP A 717 -12.18 0.34 -36.88
N GLY A 718 -11.49 0.30 -35.74
CA GLY A 718 -11.92 -0.35 -34.52
C GLY A 718 -11.16 -1.62 -34.15
N TYR A 719 -11.61 -2.24 -33.05
CA TYR A 719 -10.95 -3.39 -32.42
C TYR A 719 -11.67 -4.69 -32.77
N GLU A 720 -10.94 -5.69 -33.29
CA GLU A 720 -11.50 -6.99 -33.65
C GLU A 720 -11.39 -8.04 -32.55
N VAL A 721 -12.50 -8.70 -32.26
CA VAL A 721 -12.55 -9.89 -31.41
C VAL A 721 -13.30 -11.02 -32.11
N THR A 722 -12.92 -12.27 -31.81
CA THR A 722 -13.54 -13.44 -32.45
C THR A 722 -14.01 -14.47 -31.43
N ALA A 723 -15.12 -15.14 -31.73
CA ALA A 723 -15.58 -16.28 -30.96
C ALA A 723 -16.28 -17.33 -31.82
N GLU A 724 -16.12 -18.59 -31.43
CA GLU A 724 -16.84 -19.71 -32.03
C GLU A 724 -18.35 -19.63 -31.74
N ILE A 725 -19.14 -19.95 -32.76
CA ILE A 725 -20.60 -19.99 -32.68
C ILE A 725 -21.04 -21.38 -32.19
N GLU A 726 -21.51 -21.44 -30.95
CA GLU A 726 -21.97 -22.66 -30.32
C GLU A 726 -23.41 -23.02 -30.71
N ALA A 727 -23.59 -24.17 -31.36
CA ALA A 727 -24.91 -24.62 -31.79
C ALA A 727 -25.78 -25.15 -30.65
N SER A 728 -26.92 -24.49 -30.41
CA SER A 728 -27.89 -24.91 -29.41
C SER A 728 -28.77 -26.08 -29.85
N GLN A 729 -28.81 -26.41 -31.15
CA GLN A 729 -29.67 -27.45 -31.74
C GLN A 729 -28.87 -28.55 -32.46
N GLY A 730 -27.83 -29.06 -31.80
CA GLY A 730 -27.00 -30.15 -32.33
C GLY A 730 -26.03 -29.67 -33.39
N TYR A 731 -26.41 -29.76 -34.67
CA TYR A 731 -25.63 -29.25 -35.81
C TYR A 731 -26.30 -28.06 -36.50
N LEU A 732 -27.40 -27.56 -35.91
CA LEU A 732 -28.08 -26.35 -36.35
C LEU A 732 -27.97 -25.29 -35.27
N THR A 733 -27.89 -24.04 -35.71
CA THR A 733 -27.77 -22.84 -34.87
C THR A 733 -29.06 -22.01 -34.86
N THR A 734 -29.08 -20.98 -34.03
CA THR A 734 -30.10 -19.93 -34.03
C THR A 734 -29.46 -18.55 -34.15
N GLU A 735 -30.26 -17.52 -34.43
CA GLU A 735 -29.79 -16.12 -34.38
C GLU A 735 -29.29 -15.75 -32.97
N ARG A 736 -29.93 -16.28 -31.93
CA ARG A 736 -29.47 -16.08 -30.55
C ARG A 736 -28.09 -16.69 -30.33
N ASP A 737 -27.78 -17.83 -30.95
CA ASP A 737 -26.45 -18.46 -30.84
C ASP A 737 -25.35 -17.55 -31.41
N LEU A 738 -25.65 -16.81 -32.49
CA LEU A 738 -24.75 -15.80 -33.07
C LEU A 738 -24.52 -14.63 -32.11
N TYR A 739 -25.60 -14.06 -31.56
CA TYR A 739 -25.48 -12.93 -30.62
C TYR A 739 -24.81 -13.31 -29.30
N GLU A 740 -25.06 -14.53 -28.80
CA GLU A 740 -24.35 -15.04 -27.63
C GLU A 740 -22.87 -15.28 -27.93
N ALA A 741 -22.51 -15.66 -29.16
CA ALA A 741 -21.12 -15.73 -29.59
C ALA A 741 -20.47 -14.34 -29.68
N ALA A 742 -21.16 -13.35 -30.25
CA ALA A 742 -20.67 -11.97 -30.31
C ALA A 742 -20.45 -11.39 -28.90
N ALA A 743 -21.41 -11.57 -27.99
CA ALA A 743 -21.26 -11.14 -26.61
C ALA A 743 -20.12 -11.87 -25.88
N ARG A 744 -19.89 -13.16 -26.17
CA ARG A 744 -18.72 -13.90 -25.67
C ARG A 744 -17.41 -13.39 -26.25
N ALA A 745 -17.38 -12.97 -27.52
CA ALA A 745 -16.18 -12.43 -28.15
C ALA A 745 -15.75 -11.15 -27.42
N ILE A 746 -16.70 -10.24 -27.18
CA ILE A 746 -16.48 -8.99 -26.46
C ILE A 746 -16.06 -9.23 -25.01
N ASN A 747 -16.88 -9.93 -24.21
CA ASN A 747 -16.68 -9.95 -22.75
C ASN A 747 -15.47 -10.78 -22.31
N ASN A 748 -14.98 -11.71 -23.14
CA ASN A 748 -13.83 -12.55 -22.82
C ASN A 748 -12.50 -12.00 -23.34
N ASP A 749 -12.54 -10.96 -24.17
CA ASP A 749 -11.33 -10.32 -24.67
C ASP A 749 -10.72 -9.41 -23.59
N PRO A 750 -9.42 -9.48 -23.32
CA PRO A 750 -8.79 -8.72 -22.23
C PRO A 750 -8.75 -7.20 -22.44
N VAL A 751 -8.87 -6.73 -23.69
CA VAL A 751 -8.84 -5.30 -24.05
C VAL A 751 -10.26 -4.80 -24.28
N VAL A 752 -11.01 -5.44 -25.19
CA VAL A 752 -12.33 -4.94 -25.61
C VAL A 752 -13.34 -4.96 -24.46
N ASN A 753 -13.20 -5.87 -23.49
CA ASN A 753 -14.07 -5.88 -22.29
C ASN A 753 -13.83 -4.70 -21.33
N LYS A 754 -12.81 -3.87 -21.57
CA LYS A 754 -12.54 -2.61 -20.87
C LYS A 754 -13.17 -1.42 -21.58
N LEU A 755 -13.53 -1.58 -22.84
CA LEU A 755 -14.09 -0.52 -23.68
C LEU A 755 -15.60 -0.67 -23.88
N VAL A 756 -16.10 -1.91 -23.95
CA VAL A 756 -17.52 -2.22 -24.10
C VAL A 756 -17.91 -3.50 -23.32
N GLU A 757 -19.17 -3.58 -22.91
CA GLU A 757 -19.80 -4.79 -22.37
C GLU A 757 -20.98 -5.21 -23.26
N ALA A 758 -21.13 -6.51 -23.51
CA ALA A 758 -22.20 -7.04 -24.35
C ALA A 758 -23.10 -8.05 -23.64
N SER A 759 -24.40 -8.02 -23.91
CA SER A 759 -25.37 -8.98 -23.38
C SER A 759 -26.47 -9.31 -24.38
N VAL A 760 -27.13 -10.47 -24.19
CA VAL A 760 -28.29 -10.86 -25.01
C VAL A 760 -29.52 -10.97 -24.11
N ASP A 761 -30.49 -10.08 -24.31
CA ASP A 761 -31.67 -9.96 -23.47
C ASP A 761 -32.62 -11.16 -23.61
N SER A 762 -33.72 -11.15 -22.84
CA SER A 762 -34.74 -12.21 -22.88
C SER A 762 -35.53 -12.28 -24.20
N ASN A 763 -35.51 -11.21 -25.01
CA ASN A 763 -36.15 -11.16 -26.32
C ASN A 763 -35.22 -11.64 -27.44
N GLY A 764 -33.93 -11.81 -27.17
CA GLY A 764 -32.91 -12.19 -28.16
C GLY A 764 -32.30 -10.99 -28.87
N THR A 765 -32.37 -9.79 -28.30
CA THR A 765 -31.65 -8.60 -28.75
C THR A 765 -30.23 -8.63 -28.19
N LEU A 766 -29.23 -8.38 -29.04
CA LEU A 766 -27.86 -8.08 -28.62
C LEU A 766 -27.81 -6.61 -28.19
N ILE A 767 -27.31 -6.36 -26.98
CA ILE A 767 -27.06 -5.03 -26.42
C ILE A 767 -25.56 -4.92 -26.19
N VAL A 768 -24.94 -3.87 -26.73
CA VAL A 768 -23.55 -3.51 -26.48
C VAL A 768 -23.55 -2.14 -25.81
N GLU A 769 -23.08 -2.07 -24.57
CA GLU A 769 -22.94 -0.85 -23.79
C GLU A 769 -21.47 -0.43 -23.81
N TYR A 770 -21.22 0.83 -24.15
CA TYR A 770 -19.88 1.39 -24.10
C TYR A 770 -19.52 1.72 -22.65
N LEU A 771 -18.30 1.34 -22.24
CA LEU A 771 -17.73 1.68 -20.95
C LEU A 771 -16.95 3.00 -21.02
N VAL A 772 -16.69 3.49 -22.23
CA VAL A 772 -16.09 4.80 -22.53
C VAL A 772 -17.14 5.80 -23.02
N ASP A 773 -16.93 7.08 -22.74
CA ASP A 773 -17.77 8.18 -23.21
C ASP A 773 -17.34 8.69 -24.61
N GLY A 774 -17.88 9.83 -25.06
CA GLY A 774 -17.59 10.42 -26.38
C GLY A 774 -18.28 9.74 -27.57
N VAL A 775 -18.88 8.57 -27.37
CA VAL A 775 -19.55 7.82 -28.45
C VAL A 775 -20.90 8.44 -28.79
N THR A 776 -20.98 9.19 -29.89
CA THR A 776 -22.25 9.79 -30.33
C THR A 776 -22.91 8.98 -31.45
N ALA A 777 -24.24 8.80 -31.40
CA ALA A 777 -24.95 8.19 -32.52
C ALA A 777 -25.10 9.19 -33.68
N GLY A 778 -24.36 8.97 -34.75
CA GLY A 778 -24.68 9.53 -36.07
C GLY A 778 -25.35 8.49 -36.98
N THR A 779 -25.12 8.59 -38.29
CA THR A 779 -25.60 7.60 -39.28
C THR A 779 -24.74 6.35 -39.36
N GLU A 780 -23.71 6.27 -38.52
CA GLU A 780 -22.59 5.35 -38.62
C GLU A 780 -22.80 4.07 -37.79
N THR A 781 -22.18 2.98 -38.23
CA THR A 781 -22.22 1.65 -37.60
C THR A 781 -21.05 1.52 -36.65
N MET A 782 -21.28 1.53 -35.34
CA MET A 782 -20.19 1.49 -34.35
C MET A 782 -19.74 0.06 -33.99
N VAL A 783 -20.60 -0.93 -34.23
CA VAL A 783 -20.24 -2.33 -34.03
C VAL A 783 -20.68 -3.13 -35.25
N GLN A 784 -19.76 -3.89 -35.81
CA GLN A 784 -19.99 -4.75 -36.97
C GLN A 784 -19.77 -6.22 -36.59
N LEU A 785 -20.67 -7.10 -37.05
CA LEU A 785 -20.53 -8.54 -36.89
C LEU A 785 -20.28 -9.18 -38.25
N GLU A 786 -19.18 -9.91 -38.43
CA GLU A 786 -18.91 -10.72 -39.61
C GLU A 786 -18.82 -12.21 -39.24
N VAL A 787 -19.46 -13.09 -40.02
CA VAL A 787 -19.34 -14.54 -39.79
C VAL A 787 -18.27 -15.14 -40.71
N LEU A 788 -17.30 -15.82 -40.09
CA LEU A 788 -16.15 -16.44 -40.74
C LEU A 788 -16.33 -17.96 -40.90
N GLY A 789 -15.48 -18.57 -41.74
CA GLY A 789 -15.42 -20.02 -41.97
C GLY A 789 -16.28 -20.51 -43.13
N ASP A 790 -15.74 -21.50 -43.84
CA ASP A 790 -16.30 -22.07 -45.07
C ASP A 790 -16.80 -23.50 -44.86
N TRP A 791 -17.73 -23.96 -45.70
CA TRP A 791 -18.28 -25.30 -45.71
C TRP A 791 -17.20 -26.37 -45.84
N THR A 792 -16.08 -26.03 -46.50
CA THR A 792 -14.93 -26.93 -46.68
C THR A 792 -14.11 -27.13 -45.42
N ASP A 793 -14.25 -26.26 -44.42
CA ASP A 793 -13.53 -26.35 -43.14
C ASP A 793 -14.14 -27.45 -42.26
N LEU A 794 -15.44 -27.72 -42.43
CA LEU A 794 -16.12 -28.85 -41.78
C LEU A 794 -15.64 -30.21 -42.32
N SER A 795 -15.46 -31.18 -41.42
CA SER A 795 -15.20 -32.56 -41.84
C SER A 795 -16.38 -33.13 -42.63
N SER A 796 -16.12 -34.15 -43.47
CA SER A 796 -17.19 -34.79 -44.23
C SER A 796 -18.30 -35.41 -43.35
N ALA A 797 -17.99 -35.72 -42.09
CA ALA A 797 -18.98 -36.20 -41.13
C ALA A 797 -19.87 -35.06 -40.63
N GLU A 798 -19.28 -33.91 -40.28
CA GLU A 798 -19.99 -32.70 -39.84
C GLU A 798 -20.87 -32.14 -40.96
N GLN A 799 -20.33 -32.01 -42.17
CA GLN A 799 -21.11 -31.64 -43.36
C GLN A 799 -22.33 -32.55 -43.55
N GLY A 800 -22.15 -33.86 -43.34
CA GLY A 800 -23.23 -34.84 -43.41
C GLY A 800 -24.28 -34.67 -42.31
N ASN A 801 -23.85 -34.29 -41.10
CA ASN A 801 -24.73 -34.06 -39.95
C ASN A 801 -25.51 -32.75 -40.09
N VAL A 802 -24.89 -31.66 -40.54
CA VAL A 802 -25.56 -30.38 -40.84
C VAL A 802 -26.63 -30.60 -41.93
N LEU A 803 -26.28 -31.31 -43.01
CA LEU A 803 -27.24 -31.67 -44.06
C LEU A 803 -28.41 -32.49 -43.50
N ALA A 804 -28.14 -33.49 -42.68
CA ALA A 804 -29.19 -34.31 -42.06
C ALA A 804 -30.10 -33.47 -41.16
N GLY A 805 -29.52 -32.54 -40.39
CA GLY A 805 -30.25 -31.60 -39.54
C GLY A 805 -31.21 -30.72 -40.34
N ILE A 806 -30.75 -30.12 -41.45
CA ILE A 806 -31.61 -29.31 -42.32
C ILE A 806 -32.71 -30.15 -42.99
N GLN A 807 -32.36 -31.33 -43.51
CA GLN A 807 -33.35 -32.23 -44.13
C GLN A 807 -34.45 -32.65 -43.14
N GLU A 808 -34.07 -32.86 -41.88
CA GLU A 808 -35.02 -33.15 -40.79
C GLU A 808 -35.87 -31.93 -40.43
N ALA A 809 -35.25 -30.78 -40.18
CA ALA A 809 -35.93 -29.54 -39.81
C ALA A 809 -37.01 -29.12 -40.83
N TYR A 810 -36.73 -29.32 -42.11
CA TYR A 810 -37.65 -28.98 -43.20
C TYR A 810 -38.48 -30.17 -43.71
N SER A 811 -38.27 -31.37 -43.17
CA SER A 811 -38.91 -32.61 -43.64
C SER A 811 -38.75 -32.84 -45.15
N ASP A 812 -37.59 -32.45 -45.72
CA ASP A 812 -37.28 -32.53 -47.14
C ASP A 812 -35.94 -33.21 -47.38
N SER A 813 -35.96 -34.52 -47.64
CA SER A 813 -34.77 -35.31 -47.97
C SER A 813 -34.19 -35.03 -49.37
N SER A 814 -34.79 -34.14 -50.15
CA SER A 814 -34.31 -33.78 -51.49
C SER A 814 -33.33 -32.61 -51.50
N ILE A 815 -33.14 -31.93 -50.37
CA ILE A 815 -32.13 -30.89 -50.17
C ILE A 815 -30.74 -31.50 -50.41
N ALA A 816 -29.97 -30.89 -51.32
CA ALA A 816 -28.65 -31.39 -51.70
C ALA A 816 -27.53 -30.77 -50.86
N SER A 817 -26.46 -31.53 -50.59
CA SER A 817 -25.30 -31.02 -49.85
C SER A 817 -24.64 -29.79 -50.48
N VAL A 818 -24.59 -29.74 -51.82
CA VAL A 818 -24.01 -28.59 -52.56
C VAL A 818 -24.82 -27.32 -52.34
N ASP A 819 -26.13 -27.45 -52.17
CA ASP A 819 -27.03 -26.33 -51.95
C ASP A 819 -26.91 -25.79 -50.51
N VAL A 820 -26.74 -26.68 -49.53
CA VAL A 820 -26.46 -26.30 -48.14
C VAL A 820 -25.08 -25.66 -48.02
N GLY A 821 -24.06 -26.21 -48.68
CA GLY A 821 -22.71 -25.64 -48.71
C GLY A 821 -22.69 -24.24 -49.32
N ASN A 822 -23.34 -24.01 -50.46
CA ASN A 822 -23.42 -22.67 -51.06
C ASN A 822 -24.13 -21.64 -50.16
N LEU A 823 -25.09 -22.08 -49.32
CA LEU A 823 -25.78 -21.19 -48.39
C LEU A 823 -24.94 -20.95 -47.12
N TYR A 824 -24.19 -21.97 -46.69
CA TYR A 824 -23.23 -21.87 -45.59
C TYR A 824 -22.11 -20.88 -45.94
N ASP A 825 -21.55 -20.95 -47.16
CA ASP A 825 -20.49 -20.05 -47.65
C ASP A 825 -21.00 -18.64 -47.99
N GLY A 826 -22.26 -18.32 -47.69
CA GLY A 826 -22.80 -16.99 -47.86
C GLY A 826 -22.18 -16.02 -46.86
N THR A 827 -21.77 -14.84 -47.34
CA THR A 827 -21.33 -13.73 -46.48
C THR A 827 -22.48 -13.30 -45.57
N VAL A 828 -22.18 -13.16 -44.29
CA VAL A 828 -23.08 -12.63 -43.27
C VAL A 828 -22.32 -11.50 -42.60
N ALA A 829 -22.81 -10.27 -42.79
CA ALA A 829 -22.33 -9.09 -42.10
C ALA A 829 -23.54 -8.34 -41.55
N GLU A 830 -23.52 -8.01 -40.26
CA GLU A 830 -24.60 -7.32 -39.56
C GLU A 830 -24.08 -6.05 -38.89
N ALA A 831 -24.79 -4.95 -39.07
CA ALA A 831 -24.52 -3.69 -38.40
C ALA A 831 -25.33 -3.63 -37.09
N VAL A 832 -24.66 -3.43 -35.96
CA VAL A 832 -25.28 -3.12 -34.68
C VAL A 832 -25.34 -1.60 -34.57
N VAL A 833 -26.55 -1.06 -34.40
CA VAL A 833 -26.78 0.38 -34.53
C VAL A 833 -26.88 1.01 -33.15
N VAL A 834 -26.24 2.17 -32.97
CA VAL A 834 -26.37 2.96 -31.74
C VAL A 834 -27.82 3.42 -31.57
N THR A 835 -28.44 3.05 -30.46
CA THR A 835 -29.82 3.43 -30.11
C THR A 835 -29.88 4.50 -29.02
N THR A 836 -28.82 4.61 -28.23
CA THR A 836 -28.63 5.66 -27.22
C THR A 836 -27.26 6.31 -27.43
N ASN A 837 -27.24 7.63 -27.65
CA ASN A 837 -26.01 8.40 -27.77
C ASN A 837 -25.35 8.57 -26.40
N GLY A 838 -24.03 8.49 -26.37
CA GLY A 838 -23.22 9.08 -25.33
C GLY A 838 -22.94 10.56 -25.57
N THR A 839 -22.11 11.14 -24.71
CA THR A 839 -21.62 12.52 -24.81
C THR A 839 -20.14 12.57 -24.43
N ASP A 840 -19.43 13.56 -24.92
CA ASP A 840 -18.06 13.85 -24.49
C ASP A 840 -18.03 14.26 -23.00
N SER A 841 -16.86 14.08 -22.39
CA SER A 841 -16.55 14.58 -21.06
C SER A 841 -16.68 16.12 -20.99
N ALA A 842 -17.10 16.62 -19.83
CA ALA A 842 -17.41 18.04 -19.64
C ALA A 842 -16.33 18.81 -18.87
N THR A 843 -15.36 18.10 -18.29
CA THR A 843 -14.26 18.66 -17.51
C THR A 843 -13.03 18.90 -18.38
N ASN A 844 -12.07 19.65 -17.82
CA ASN A 844 -10.87 20.05 -18.55
C ASN A 844 -9.61 19.60 -17.79
N GLY A 845 -9.59 18.33 -17.36
CA GLY A 845 -8.39 17.72 -16.78
C GLY A 845 -7.24 17.80 -17.77
N VAL A 846 -6.00 17.84 -17.29
CA VAL A 846 -4.81 17.73 -18.16
C VAL A 846 -4.07 16.53 -17.61
N ASN A 847 -4.17 15.39 -18.26
CA ASN A 847 -3.76 14.15 -17.61
C ASN A 847 -2.35 13.75 -18.06
N THR A 848 -1.62 13.10 -17.18
CA THR A 848 -0.31 12.51 -17.49
C THR A 848 -0.30 11.08 -17.00
N VAL A 849 -0.21 10.13 -17.92
CA VAL A 849 -0.33 8.69 -17.60
C VAL A 849 0.87 7.91 -18.08
N ASN A 850 1.24 6.91 -17.30
CA ASN A 850 2.28 5.94 -17.62
C ASN A 850 1.81 4.56 -17.19
N ALA A 851 1.30 3.77 -18.13
CA ALA A 851 0.84 2.42 -17.82
C ALA A 851 2.00 1.48 -17.44
N GLY A 852 3.23 1.85 -17.84
CA GLY A 852 4.42 1.13 -17.45
C GLY A 852 4.66 -0.03 -18.40
N ALA A 853 4.68 -1.28 -17.92
CA ALA A 853 4.99 -2.45 -18.74
C ALA A 853 3.90 -3.52 -18.66
N GLY A 854 3.32 -3.88 -19.80
CA GLY A 854 2.36 -4.97 -19.91
C GLY A 854 1.53 -4.88 -21.17
N ASP A 855 0.30 -5.35 -21.12
CA ASP A 855 -0.65 -5.12 -22.21
C ASP A 855 -1.75 -4.24 -21.61
N ASP A 856 -1.70 -2.95 -21.92
CA ASP A 856 -2.41 -1.90 -21.16
C ASP A 856 -3.55 -1.27 -21.98
N VAL A 857 -4.56 -0.73 -21.31
CA VAL A 857 -5.66 0.04 -21.91
C VAL A 857 -5.69 1.44 -21.31
N ILE A 858 -5.45 2.45 -22.14
CA ILE A 858 -5.47 3.86 -21.75
C ILE A 858 -6.62 4.54 -22.49
N VAL A 859 -7.58 5.06 -21.74
CA VAL A 859 -8.69 5.86 -22.25
C VAL A 859 -8.43 7.31 -21.84
N LEU A 860 -8.09 8.14 -22.83
CA LEU A 860 -7.88 9.57 -22.66
C LEU A 860 -9.21 10.33 -22.60
N SER A 861 -9.15 11.62 -22.30
CA SER A 861 -10.34 12.46 -22.24
C SER A 861 -11.00 12.54 -23.61
N SER A 862 -12.31 12.30 -23.69
CA SER A 862 -13.09 12.53 -24.91
C SER A 862 -13.33 14.02 -25.22
N ASN A 863 -12.72 14.93 -24.45
CA ASN A 863 -12.78 16.37 -24.66
C ASN A 863 -11.50 16.88 -25.34
N ASP A 864 -11.56 17.04 -26.67
CA ASP A 864 -10.48 17.55 -27.55
C ASP A 864 -9.99 18.98 -27.24
N SER A 865 -10.50 19.63 -26.19
CA SER A 865 -9.94 20.90 -25.70
C SER A 865 -8.91 20.73 -24.59
N THR A 866 -8.75 19.51 -24.10
CA THR A 866 -7.73 19.09 -23.15
C THR A 866 -6.51 18.56 -23.89
N VAL A 867 -5.40 18.44 -23.18
CA VAL A 867 -4.17 17.87 -23.73
C VAL A 867 -3.67 16.87 -22.72
N ASP A 868 -3.81 15.61 -23.04
CA ASP A 868 -3.31 14.51 -22.24
C ASP A 868 -1.91 14.11 -22.70
N THR A 869 -1.17 13.48 -21.80
CA THR A 869 0.19 13.01 -22.05
C THR A 869 0.31 11.55 -21.68
N VAL A 870 0.65 10.72 -22.67
CA VAL A 870 1.01 9.32 -22.47
C VAL A 870 2.53 9.20 -22.44
N VAL A 871 3.06 8.83 -21.28
CA VAL A 871 4.49 8.69 -21.02
C VAL A 871 4.91 7.25 -21.22
N PHE A 872 5.96 7.07 -22.00
CA PHE A 872 6.57 5.77 -22.23
C PHE A 872 7.99 5.74 -21.65
N ASP A 873 8.30 4.71 -20.85
CA ASP A 873 9.58 4.58 -20.15
C ASP A 873 10.53 3.54 -20.76
N GLN A 874 11.84 3.73 -20.56
CA GLN A 874 12.90 2.86 -21.10
C GLN A 874 12.80 1.37 -20.69
N GLY A 875 11.94 1.02 -19.73
CA GLY A 875 11.62 -0.37 -19.36
C GLY A 875 10.97 -1.17 -20.50
N GLY A 876 10.43 -0.48 -21.51
CA GLY A 876 9.51 -1.05 -22.50
C GLY A 876 8.08 -1.05 -21.96
N PHE A 877 7.10 -0.98 -22.85
CA PHE A 877 5.69 -0.84 -22.47
C PHE A 877 4.80 -2.02 -22.85
N GLY A 878 5.19 -2.82 -23.84
CA GLY A 878 4.44 -4.03 -24.22
C GLY A 878 3.44 -3.74 -25.34
N ASN A 879 2.16 -4.15 -25.22
CA ASN A 879 1.15 -3.89 -26.25
C ASN A 879 -0.01 -3.04 -25.69
N ASP A 880 0.01 -1.74 -25.97
CA ASP A 880 -0.90 -0.79 -25.34
C ASP A 880 -2.02 -0.40 -26.32
N THR A 881 -3.24 -0.26 -25.82
CA THR A 881 -4.38 0.28 -26.54
C THR A 881 -4.67 1.68 -26.02
N ILE A 882 -4.75 2.68 -26.91
CA ILE A 882 -5.03 4.07 -26.56
C ILE A 882 -6.30 4.53 -27.26
N VAL A 883 -7.26 5.00 -26.49
CA VAL A 883 -8.56 5.50 -26.97
C VAL A 883 -8.64 7.01 -26.73
N HIS A 884 -9.33 7.73 -27.64
CA HIS A 884 -9.50 9.19 -27.63
C HIS A 884 -8.21 9.99 -27.84
N TYR A 885 -7.23 9.45 -28.55
CA TYR A 885 -6.00 10.20 -28.84
C TYR A 885 -6.26 11.33 -29.85
N ASP A 886 -6.05 12.59 -29.43
CA ASP A 886 -6.11 13.77 -30.31
C ASP A 886 -4.76 13.96 -31.04
N ASP A 887 -4.75 13.64 -32.34
CA ASP A 887 -3.58 13.76 -33.20
C ASP A 887 -3.38 15.13 -33.86
N VAL A 888 -4.22 16.14 -33.55
CA VAL A 888 -4.11 17.47 -34.17
C VAL A 888 -2.97 18.29 -33.55
N SER A 889 -2.55 19.32 -34.27
CA SER A 889 -1.58 20.30 -33.75
C SER A 889 -2.07 20.95 -32.44
N GLY A 890 -1.37 20.64 -31.36
CA GLY A 890 -1.69 21.09 -30.00
C GLY A 890 -2.64 20.18 -29.21
N GLY A 891 -2.99 19.01 -29.77
CA GLY A 891 -3.65 17.91 -29.07
C GLY A 891 -2.69 17.10 -28.19
N ASP A 892 -3.01 15.83 -28.01
CA ASP A 892 -2.34 14.92 -27.06
C ASP A 892 -0.86 14.67 -27.37
N VAL A 893 -0.15 14.24 -26.33
CA VAL A 893 1.31 14.11 -26.32
C VAL A 893 1.75 12.67 -26.08
N LEU A 894 2.52 12.11 -27.02
CA LEU A 894 3.32 10.90 -26.78
C LEU A 894 4.71 11.30 -26.24
N ASP A 895 4.94 11.12 -24.94
CA ASP A 895 6.22 11.45 -24.31
C ASP A 895 7.19 10.27 -24.32
N PHE A 896 8.19 10.34 -25.21
CA PHE A 896 9.30 9.38 -25.30
C PHE A 896 10.58 9.94 -24.65
N SER A 897 10.44 10.89 -23.71
CA SER A 897 11.52 11.53 -22.94
C SER A 897 12.56 10.55 -22.43
N GLY A 898 12.10 9.39 -21.98
CA GLY A 898 12.93 8.29 -21.53
C GLY A 898 14.01 7.96 -22.55
N TRP A 899 13.66 7.71 -23.82
CA TRP A 899 14.62 7.31 -24.86
C TRP A 899 15.29 8.50 -25.58
N LEU A 900 14.61 9.65 -25.65
CA LEU A 900 15.03 10.84 -26.40
C LEU A 900 15.86 11.81 -25.55
N ASN A 901 16.93 11.30 -24.92
CA ASN A 901 17.73 12.03 -23.93
C ASN A 901 19.16 12.40 -24.39
N ASN A 902 19.47 12.23 -25.67
CA ASN A 902 20.82 12.32 -26.19
C ASN A 902 21.17 13.66 -26.83
N VAL A 903 20.33 14.69 -26.71
CA VAL A 903 20.63 16.06 -27.13
C VAL A 903 20.39 17.03 -25.97
N THR A 904 21.36 17.92 -25.71
CA THR A 904 21.23 18.97 -24.68
C THR A 904 20.82 20.31 -25.27
N SER A 905 20.19 21.15 -24.44
CA SER A 905 19.82 22.52 -24.80
C SER A 905 21.01 23.32 -25.35
N ALA A 906 20.78 24.05 -26.45
CA ALA A 906 21.76 24.97 -27.04
C ALA A 906 22.19 26.14 -26.13
N SER A 907 21.49 26.35 -25.00
CA SER A 907 21.74 27.45 -24.06
C SER A 907 23.04 27.30 -23.26
N GLY A 908 23.56 26.08 -23.10
CA GLY A 908 24.80 25.79 -22.36
C GLY A 908 24.74 26.07 -20.86
N SER A 909 23.54 26.26 -20.30
CA SER A 909 23.29 26.49 -18.88
C SER A 909 22.80 25.21 -18.23
N THR A 910 23.44 24.80 -17.11
CA THR A 910 23.03 23.64 -16.32
C THR A 910 21.65 23.82 -15.69
N ASP A 911 21.27 25.08 -15.40
CA ASP A 911 20.03 25.42 -14.69
C ASP A 911 18.85 25.61 -15.67
N SER A 912 19.10 25.55 -16.98
CA SER A 912 18.09 25.65 -18.04
C SER A 912 18.26 24.57 -19.11
N GLN A 913 18.67 23.36 -18.71
CA GLN A 913 18.62 22.20 -19.59
C GLN A 913 17.16 21.80 -19.85
N VAL A 914 16.45 22.63 -20.62
CA VAL A 914 15.22 22.22 -21.27
C VAL A 914 15.64 21.20 -22.32
N ARG A 915 15.21 19.94 -22.16
CA ARG A 915 15.38 18.90 -23.19
C ARG A 915 14.88 19.48 -24.52
N VAL A 916 15.59 19.21 -25.62
CA VAL A 916 15.14 19.70 -26.93
C VAL A 916 13.80 19.00 -27.22
N ALA A 917 12.75 19.78 -27.49
CA ALA A 917 11.45 19.24 -27.88
C ALA A 917 11.63 18.22 -29.02
N GLY A 918 10.96 17.09 -28.93
CA GLY A 918 10.91 16.13 -30.01
C GLY A 918 10.40 16.77 -31.30
N SER A 919 10.67 16.13 -32.44
CA SER A 919 10.01 16.48 -33.70
C SER A 919 9.25 15.27 -34.23
N VAL A 920 7.99 15.45 -34.61
CA VAL A 920 7.26 14.46 -35.40
C VAL A 920 7.69 14.54 -36.86
N ILE A 921 7.93 13.39 -37.49
CA ILE A 921 8.21 13.27 -38.90
C ILE A 921 7.26 12.25 -39.52
N ASP A 922 6.35 12.75 -40.36
CA ASP A 922 5.53 11.92 -41.25
C ASP A 922 6.35 11.38 -42.44
N LEU A 923 6.49 10.06 -42.51
CA LEU A 923 7.05 9.32 -43.64
C LEU A 923 6.09 8.22 -44.13
N THR A 924 4.80 8.33 -43.82
CA THR A 924 3.76 7.36 -44.21
C THR A 924 3.65 7.19 -45.73
N ALA A 925 3.84 8.27 -46.49
CA ALA A 925 3.69 8.29 -47.94
C ALA A 925 5.00 8.11 -48.74
N ALA A 926 6.17 8.14 -48.08
CA ALA A 926 7.48 7.91 -48.71
C ALA A 926 8.64 7.83 -47.69
N ALA A 927 9.57 6.90 -47.92
CA ALA A 927 10.84 6.87 -47.19
C ALA A 927 11.65 8.19 -47.27
N GLY A 928 12.30 8.56 -46.16
CA GLY A 928 12.95 9.86 -45.98
C GLY A 928 14.17 9.86 -45.06
N ALA A 929 14.47 11.04 -44.51
CA ALA A 929 15.58 11.23 -43.57
C ALA A 929 15.06 11.16 -42.13
N ILE A 930 15.65 10.30 -41.32
CA ILE A 930 15.39 10.21 -39.88
C ILE A 930 16.38 11.14 -39.17
N THR A 931 15.87 12.13 -38.44
CA THR A 931 16.66 13.03 -37.60
C THR A 931 16.74 12.52 -36.17
N ASP A 932 17.71 13.01 -35.42
CA ASP A 932 17.86 12.69 -34.00
C ASP A 932 16.78 13.38 -33.17
N ASN A 933 16.45 12.76 -32.05
CA ASN A 933 15.43 13.25 -31.11
C ASN A 933 14.06 13.44 -31.78
N ALA A 934 13.73 12.55 -32.73
CA ALA A 934 12.48 12.59 -33.48
C ALA A 934 11.64 11.34 -33.22
N VAL A 935 10.33 11.51 -33.29
CA VAL A 935 9.34 10.44 -33.42
C VAL A 935 8.93 10.39 -34.89
N VAL A 936 9.18 9.26 -35.53
CA VAL A 936 8.93 9.05 -36.96
C VAL A 936 7.75 8.11 -37.12
N VAL A 937 6.73 8.52 -37.86
CA VAL A 937 5.59 7.67 -38.20
C VAL A 937 5.77 7.20 -39.65
N THR A 938 5.70 5.89 -39.88
CA THR A 938 5.90 5.26 -41.20
C THR A 938 5.07 3.99 -41.32
N GLN A 939 4.93 3.47 -42.55
CA GLN A 939 4.20 2.24 -42.84
C GLN A 939 5.12 1.06 -43.12
N LEU A 940 4.63 -0.18 -42.94
CA LEU A 940 5.39 -1.42 -43.20
C LEU A 940 5.88 -1.50 -44.64
N GLU A 941 5.06 -1.12 -45.62
CA GLU A 941 5.43 -1.14 -47.06
C GLU A 941 6.69 -0.28 -47.35
N GLU A 942 6.80 0.88 -46.70
CA GLU A 942 7.94 1.81 -46.83
C GLU A 942 9.21 1.27 -46.17
N VAL A 943 9.07 0.48 -45.09
CA VAL A 943 10.19 -0.22 -44.45
C VAL A 943 10.68 -1.36 -45.33
N ASP A 944 9.81 -2.31 -45.68
CA ASP A 944 10.02 -3.39 -46.66
C ASP A 944 8.72 -4.20 -46.82
N ALA A 945 8.02 -4.01 -47.95
CA ALA A 945 6.80 -4.73 -48.36
C ALA A 945 6.89 -6.28 -48.43
N SER A 946 8.03 -6.89 -48.09
CA SER A 946 8.16 -8.35 -47.95
C SER A 946 8.14 -8.83 -46.51
N LEU A 947 8.08 -7.90 -45.54
CA LEU A 947 7.94 -8.22 -44.14
C LEU A 947 6.51 -8.62 -43.80
N ASN A 948 6.37 -9.41 -42.74
CA ASN A 948 5.08 -9.73 -42.17
C ASN A 948 5.04 -9.10 -40.78
N PHE A 949 4.05 -8.25 -40.53
CA PHE A 949 3.96 -7.43 -39.34
C PHE A 949 4.06 -8.26 -38.05
N ALA A 950 3.27 -9.34 -37.94
CA ALA A 950 3.24 -10.21 -36.78
C ALA A 950 4.60 -10.88 -36.48
N THR A 951 5.43 -11.16 -37.49
CA THR A 951 6.64 -11.97 -37.35
C THR A 951 7.96 -11.24 -37.63
N MET A 952 7.93 -9.95 -37.96
CA MET A 952 9.14 -9.19 -38.28
C MET A 952 10.10 -9.09 -37.09
N THR A 953 11.39 -9.25 -37.38
CA THR A 953 12.45 -9.18 -36.37
C THR A 953 13.18 -7.83 -36.41
N ASN A 954 13.76 -7.42 -35.28
CA ASN A 954 14.65 -6.25 -35.17
C ASN A 954 15.72 -6.18 -36.28
N ALA A 955 16.28 -7.33 -36.67
CA ALA A 955 17.29 -7.40 -37.72
C ALA A 955 16.73 -7.17 -39.14
N GLN A 956 15.49 -7.58 -39.40
CA GLN A 956 14.80 -7.31 -40.66
C GLN A 956 14.41 -5.84 -40.76
N VAL A 957 13.86 -5.26 -39.70
CA VAL A 957 13.53 -3.83 -39.64
C VAL A 957 14.79 -2.99 -39.83
N LEU A 958 15.88 -3.30 -39.12
CA LEU A 958 17.16 -2.62 -39.32
C LEU A 958 17.68 -2.72 -40.77
N ALA A 959 17.45 -3.84 -41.45
CA ALA A 959 17.85 -4.02 -42.84
C ALA A 959 16.99 -3.17 -43.79
N GLY A 960 15.67 -3.13 -43.57
CA GLY A 960 14.74 -2.28 -44.32
C GLY A 960 15.04 -0.79 -44.15
N LEU A 961 15.21 -0.33 -42.90
CA LEU A 961 15.60 1.05 -42.59
C LEU A 961 16.91 1.45 -43.30
N ASN A 962 17.93 0.58 -43.28
CA ASN A 962 19.20 0.85 -43.97
C ASN A 962 19.11 0.79 -45.51
N ALA A 963 18.09 0.13 -46.06
CA ALA A 963 17.89 0.03 -47.50
C ALA A 963 17.12 1.25 -48.05
N ASN A 964 16.10 1.70 -47.32
CA ASN A 964 15.11 2.65 -47.83
C ASN A 964 15.22 4.05 -47.19
N PHE A 965 15.72 4.16 -45.96
CA PHE A 965 15.81 5.44 -45.23
C PHE A 965 17.24 5.97 -45.16
N THR A 966 17.38 7.24 -44.79
CA THR A 966 18.69 7.90 -44.60
C THR A 966 18.79 8.53 -43.22
N GLN A 967 20.01 8.59 -42.65
CA GLN A 967 20.25 9.34 -41.42
C GLN A 967 20.49 10.81 -41.72
N ALA A 968 19.96 11.70 -40.89
CA ALA A 968 20.30 13.11 -40.91
C ALA A 968 21.73 13.36 -40.39
N ALA A 969 22.26 14.54 -40.68
CA ALA A 969 23.55 14.96 -40.12
C ALA A 969 23.43 15.23 -38.62
N ALA A 970 24.50 14.97 -37.87
CA ALA A 970 24.56 15.21 -36.42
C ALA A 970 24.14 16.63 -36.03
N THR A 971 23.21 16.75 -35.09
CA THR A 971 22.87 18.06 -34.51
C THR A 971 24.00 18.57 -33.59
N PRO A 972 24.11 19.89 -33.40
CA PRO A 972 24.92 20.45 -32.33
C PRO A 972 24.41 19.98 -30.96
N PHE A 973 25.31 19.82 -29.96
CA PHE A 973 24.97 19.51 -28.55
C PHE A 973 24.55 18.06 -28.24
N LEU A 974 24.97 17.10 -29.06
CA LEU A 974 24.82 15.67 -28.79
C LEU A 974 25.50 15.25 -27.47
N VAL A 975 24.81 14.41 -26.70
CA VAL A 975 25.31 13.71 -25.52
C VAL A 975 25.84 12.34 -25.96
N GLY A 976 27.15 12.16 -25.85
CA GLY A 976 27.82 10.94 -26.30
C GLY A 976 28.04 10.88 -27.82
N ASP A 977 28.26 9.67 -28.35
CA ASP A 977 28.61 9.42 -29.76
C ASP A 977 27.46 8.80 -30.60
N ALA A 978 26.29 8.58 -29.98
CA ALA A 978 25.13 7.91 -30.56
C ALA A 978 23.92 8.84 -30.66
N GLN A 979 23.34 8.91 -31.85
CA GLN A 979 22.06 9.52 -32.16
C GLN A 979 20.94 8.49 -31.99
N LYS A 980 19.74 8.93 -31.60
CA LYS A 980 18.59 8.11 -31.22
C LYS A 980 17.32 8.77 -31.74
N SER A 981 16.37 7.95 -32.15
CA SER A 981 15.03 8.34 -32.60
C SER A 981 14.05 7.22 -32.29
N ILE A 982 12.77 7.56 -32.20
CA ILE A 982 11.68 6.59 -32.16
C ILE A 982 11.11 6.45 -33.57
N VAL A 983 10.85 5.22 -34.00
CA VAL A 983 10.20 4.92 -35.28
C VAL A 983 8.98 4.04 -35.00
N MET A 984 7.79 4.55 -35.26
CA MET A 984 6.51 3.86 -35.20
C MET A 984 6.20 3.33 -36.59
N VAL A 985 6.11 2.01 -36.73
CA VAL A 985 5.80 1.33 -38.00
C VAL A 985 4.38 0.80 -37.93
N GLU A 986 3.49 1.37 -38.74
CA GLU A 986 2.09 0.95 -38.89
C GLU A 986 1.97 -0.40 -39.62
N ASN A 987 0.98 -1.20 -39.24
CA ASN A 987 0.60 -2.45 -39.90
C ASN A 987 -0.16 -2.22 -41.21
N TRP A 988 0.49 -1.53 -42.15
CA TRP A 988 -0.04 -1.29 -43.50
C TRP A 988 0.94 -1.79 -44.58
N ASP A 989 0.51 -2.76 -45.39
CA ASP A 989 1.26 -3.38 -46.50
C ASP A 989 0.63 -3.04 -47.88
N GLY A 990 0.15 -1.81 -48.04
CA GLY A 990 -0.31 -1.31 -49.34
C GLY A 990 -1.75 -1.67 -49.70
N GLY A 991 -2.61 -1.87 -48.70
CA GLY A 991 -4.04 -2.10 -48.85
C GLY A 991 -4.38 -3.56 -49.16
N VAL A 992 -3.66 -4.50 -48.53
CA VAL A 992 -4.03 -5.92 -48.52
C VAL A 992 -5.16 -6.12 -47.50
N ALA A 993 -6.00 -7.13 -47.70
CA ALA A 993 -7.27 -7.27 -46.96
C ALA A 993 -7.13 -7.65 -45.46
N ASP A 994 -5.90 -7.74 -44.93
CA ASP A 994 -5.59 -8.19 -43.56
C ASP A 994 -4.66 -7.17 -42.82
N ASP A 995 -4.54 -5.93 -43.32
CA ASP A 995 -3.72 -4.85 -42.72
C ASP A 995 -4.50 -4.24 -41.55
N ASN A 996 -4.03 -4.31 -40.30
CA ASN A 996 -4.72 -3.72 -39.15
C ASN A 996 -4.32 -2.24 -39.00
N LEU A 997 -5.12 -1.32 -39.55
CA LEU A 997 -4.87 0.11 -39.41
C LEU A 997 -4.91 0.54 -37.94
N GLY A 998 -4.11 1.56 -37.60
CA GLY A 998 -3.98 2.01 -36.21
C GLY A 998 -3.03 1.19 -35.32
N GLU A 999 -2.59 0.01 -35.75
CA GLU A 999 -1.62 -0.81 -35.02
C GLU A 999 -0.17 -0.46 -35.40
N TYR A 1000 0.63 0.00 -34.43
CA TYR A 1000 2.01 0.43 -34.61
C TYR A 1000 3.00 -0.39 -33.78
N LYS A 1001 4.09 -0.85 -34.40
CA LYS A 1001 5.27 -1.34 -33.68
C LYS A 1001 6.30 -0.23 -33.51
N VAL A 1002 6.71 0.01 -32.26
CA VAL A 1002 7.57 1.13 -31.88
C VAL A 1002 9.01 0.68 -31.68
N TYR A 1003 9.95 1.32 -32.37
CA TYR A 1003 11.37 0.97 -32.36
C TYR A 1003 12.24 2.13 -31.87
N GLU A 1004 13.16 1.85 -30.93
CA GLU A 1004 14.33 2.71 -30.70
C GLU A 1004 15.36 2.46 -31.80
N VAL A 1005 15.66 3.48 -32.58
CA VAL A 1005 16.64 3.44 -33.67
C VAL A 1005 17.85 4.27 -33.29
N SER A 1006 19.02 3.62 -33.22
CA SER A 1006 20.29 4.28 -32.91
C SER A 1006 21.22 4.32 -34.11
N TYR A 1007 22.04 5.37 -34.20
CA TYR A 1007 23.05 5.54 -35.26
C TYR A 1007 24.22 6.46 -34.85
N SER A 1008 25.31 6.45 -35.61
CA SER A 1008 26.51 7.23 -35.29
C SER A 1008 26.66 8.48 -36.15
N THR A 1009 27.17 9.57 -35.56
CA THR A 1009 27.53 10.82 -36.24
C THR A 1009 28.59 10.66 -37.36
N THR A 1010 29.27 9.51 -37.41
CA THR A 1010 30.33 9.21 -38.39
C THR A 1010 29.98 8.07 -39.35
N GLY A 1011 28.83 7.41 -39.13
CA GLY A 1011 28.32 6.30 -39.92
C GLY A 1011 27.52 6.74 -41.13
N SER A 1012 27.24 5.79 -42.03
CA SER A 1012 26.28 5.96 -43.14
C SER A 1012 25.13 4.95 -43.07
N ALA A 1013 25.00 4.23 -41.94
CA ALA A 1013 24.01 3.17 -41.71
C ALA A 1013 23.54 3.21 -40.25
N PHE A 1014 22.26 2.94 -40.02
CA PHE A 1014 21.69 2.75 -38.68
C PHE A 1014 22.39 1.57 -38.01
N THR A 1015 22.66 1.70 -36.72
CA THR A 1015 23.43 0.70 -35.95
C THR A 1015 22.54 -0.30 -35.23
N SER A 1016 21.32 0.08 -34.85
CA SER A 1016 20.32 -0.79 -34.24
C SER A 1016 18.91 -0.27 -34.49
N ALA A 1017 17.95 -1.20 -34.49
CA ALA A 1017 16.51 -0.95 -34.37
C ALA A 1017 15.99 -1.98 -33.36
N THR A 1018 15.49 -1.51 -32.22
CA THR A 1018 15.07 -2.38 -31.11
C THR A 1018 13.60 -2.12 -30.83
N LEU A 1019 12.75 -3.13 -30.97
CA LEU A 1019 11.34 -3.05 -30.57
C LEU A 1019 11.26 -2.73 -29.07
N VAL A 1020 10.51 -1.70 -28.71
CA VAL A 1020 10.27 -1.28 -27.32
C VAL A 1020 8.83 -1.54 -26.86
N GLY A 1021 7.89 -1.68 -27.80
CA GLY A 1021 6.49 -2.01 -27.58
C GLY A 1021 5.68 -1.84 -28.87
N SER A 1022 4.37 -2.00 -28.79
CA SER A 1022 3.39 -1.63 -29.80
C SER A 1022 2.24 -0.86 -29.19
N VAL A 1023 1.63 0.01 -29.99
CA VAL A 1023 0.48 0.82 -29.62
C VAL A 1023 -0.59 0.61 -30.68
N ASP A 1024 -1.83 0.42 -30.25
CA ASP A 1024 -3.01 0.39 -31.11
C ASP A 1024 -3.92 1.58 -30.76
N PHE A 1025 -4.18 2.43 -31.75
CA PHE A 1025 -5.05 3.60 -31.59
C PHE A 1025 -6.50 3.32 -32.02
N GLY A 1026 -6.76 2.23 -32.75
CA GLY A 1026 -8.06 1.92 -33.35
C GLY A 1026 -8.21 2.42 -34.80
N ASP A 1027 -7.62 3.57 -35.15
CA ASP A 1027 -7.41 4.07 -36.53
C ASP A 1027 -5.99 4.66 -36.72
N SER A 1028 -5.65 4.95 -37.97
CA SER A 1028 -4.37 5.48 -38.40
C SER A 1028 -4.17 6.92 -37.90
N LEU A 1029 -3.03 7.20 -37.29
CA LEU A 1029 -2.64 8.57 -36.93
C LEU A 1029 -2.45 9.45 -38.18
N ASP A 1030 -3.06 10.65 -38.20
CA ASP A 1030 -2.76 11.70 -39.17
C ASP A 1030 -1.45 12.41 -38.79
N ALA A 1031 -0.32 11.72 -38.99
CA ALA A 1031 1.00 12.28 -38.70
C ALA A 1031 1.32 13.59 -39.46
N ALA A 1032 0.52 13.95 -40.49
CA ALA A 1032 0.64 15.21 -41.20
C ALA A 1032 -0.09 16.39 -40.52
N SER A 1033 -1.05 16.12 -39.62
CA SER A 1033 -1.73 17.10 -38.77
C SER A 1033 -0.92 17.42 -37.49
N MET A 1034 -0.18 16.42 -36.99
CA MET A 1034 0.69 16.51 -35.80
C MET A 1034 1.85 17.52 -35.96
N ASP A 1035 2.33 18.06 -34.84
CA ASP A 1035 3.57 18.85 -34.78
C ASP A 1035 4.47 18.52 -33.56
N ALA A 1036 5.45 19.39 -33.27
CA ALA A 1036 6.38 19.20 -32.16
C ALA A 1036 5.73 19.33 -30.76
N THR A 1037 4.47 19.74 -30.64
CA THR A 1037 3.73 19.73 -29.37
C THR A 1037 3.19 18.34 -29.03
N ASN A 1038 2.93 17.48 -30.02
CA ASN A 1038 2.35 16.15 -29.82
C ASN A 1038 3.37 15.10 -29.39
N VAL A 1039 4.65 15.46 -29.29
CA VAL A 1039 5.70 14.54 -28.82
C VAL A 1039 6.70 15.26 -27.96
N ALA A 1040 7.21 14.55 -26.97
CA ALA A 1040 8.27 15.04 -26.12
C ALA A 1040 9.53 14.18 -26.26
#